data_AF-A0A2S0VYG4-F1
#
_entry.id   AF-A0A2S0VYG4-F1
#
_cell.length_a   1.000
_cell.length_b   1.000
_cell.length_c   1.000
_cell.angle_alpha   90.00
_cell.angle_beta   90.00
_cell.angle_gamma   90.00
#
_symmetry.space_group_name_H-M   'P 1'
#
loop_
_entity.id
_entity.type
_entity.pdbx_description
1 polymer ?
#
loop_
_entity_poly.entity_id
_entity_poly.type
_entity_poly.pdbx_seq_one_letter_code
_entity_poly.pdbx_strand_id
1 'polypeptide(L)'
;MNNAPSGTLTVNGIKNADGEFQANDTVSVSHNLADEDGLGDVSYEWHIDGVLVASTDSYTLVDADAGKTFTVSASYTDGFGNPHTVTTDAQAIASALITPVTVFTCPENDSDVYFCDDFENGSLAKWNDLISTYGLDAPGVFDVLDDGVSQSMRFTAGTRGGNKVDGELILVKGDQFTNVPNNYALEYRIRPRNNSNTGNKYLFAMLRYESPLNWYLGGLNMQSSTSSTQVEAGYASTADEIQRKLQVKAPIELGEKGGTTDGVWYTVRFDAIDDTLTAYLDGQQLGSWQDDKALYNAAGLIGFYTYNRSFEVDYVKVFNPAIKPVQLALNYTATEWVSAAGSDPLAINVSAIQNDGSTADTFTAISSDSAIVEVSVNGNTVTLTPKAQGNAQIVFTAGSDKTVQKILNANIEPAWIMPTTDYGNLGGAVSPDLGATGQYIDGKFAITFDNTPTGLGTTGEVRIFNANGDLVDRIKASGETNEIGLSADNKTRVLNQALLTLNGNQLIIEPHRGVINYNETYTVTIGNNVVLGAKLNGMDFNGLGDNAGWQVSTQAQGPDASATSITVDDDGDADFRTVQAALTWVMQNTAQDAAITINVKNGTYNERLYLRNKDNLSIIGESRDGVNIAAENYEGINTGSGKGTDVGSKPAGGRSLFLVEGGDLLTLENLTITNTHVRTGSGDQAETLYFNSKTGRLIARDANFISEQDTLLMKGYNWFYNSKVAGNVDFIWGYSVATVFENSQIVTLGDSKVTAKGETTSSGGYVLQARTENASDPGFVFLNSELSHAAGPKGVTVQAGSTYLARSGGDAKVFDNVTFVNTKMADHIATIGWAYKGINSQPAPTPETASAASGWKEYNSMDANGNPLDMSSRCDNNGSCYELTQQEYENQFCSRAQVFAGFNNGAGWDPHPTDTSDDHCPSAKAEAWKEGAAVLGGSGTSASGSIVTQSANEVTMTAKGGKFESAKVSFYLVSQEVTGDFEITANLNSISGGILRENSSYQFPAGLMMCICDGSAATVGTMAHIGVNDINGSAKTLADASVDYVASYGHFTSTAADASWGKTGSTAVVPGDDLYFKLKRDGNDYYVYYSTDGGVNYNQYGASNLSDLPASVKVGMFAAPNGSSNEPTIVWKDIKISQ
;
A
#
# COMPACT_ATOMS: atom_id res chain seq x y z
N MET A 1 -21.56 -77.07 23.14
CA MET A 1 -22.29 -76.63 21.94
C MET A 1 -21.38 -75.59 21.32
N ASN A 2 -21.27 -75.52 19.99
CA ASN A 2 -20.47 -74.50 19.33
C ASN A 2 -21.36 -73.27 19.16
N ASN A 3 -20.99 -72.15 19.75
CA ASN A 3 -21.69 -70.88 19.63
C ASN A 3 -21.29 -70.23 18.29
N ALA A 4 -22.23 -69.51 17.66
CA ALA A 4 -21.93 -68.88 16.38
C ALA A 4 -21.25 -67.52 16.60
N PRO A 5 -20.32 -67.08 15.72
CA PRO A 5 -19.80 -65.71 15.73
C PRO A 5 -20.93 -64.68 15.74
N SER A 6 -20.72 -63.61 16.49
CA SER A 6 -21.51 -62.38 16.44
C SER A 6 -20.65 -61.22 15.93
N GLY A 7 -21.27 -60.15 15.45
CA GLY A 7 -20.57 -59.01 14.86
C GLY A 7 -20.47 -59.08 13.33
N THR A 8 -19.79 -58.10 12.75
CA THR A 8 -19.69 -57.88 11.30
C THR A 8 -18.28 -57.47 10.92
N LEU A 9 -17.95 -57.67 9.66
CA LEU A 9 -16.78 -57.10 9.01
C LEU A 9 -17.17 -55.79 8.32
N THR A 10 -16.31 -54.79 8.43
CA THR A 10 -16.46 -53.48 7.78
C THR A 10 -15.26 -53.27 6.87
N VAL A 11 -15.53 -53.02 5.58
CA VAL A 11 -14.48 -52.65 4.62
C VAL A 11 -14.40 -51.14 4.53
N ASN A 12 -13.19 -50.61 4.69
CA ASN A 12 -12.86 -49.20 4.59
C ASN A 12 -12.07 -48.94 3.31
N GLY A 13 -12.33 -47.80 2.66
CA GLY A 13 -11.72 -47.38 1.41
C GLY A 13 -12.57 -46.32 0.71
N ILE A 14 -12.01 -45.71 -0.33
CA ILE A 14 -12.63 -44.65 -1.13
C ILE A 14 -13.81 -45.24 -1.89
N LYS A 15 -14.98 -44.62 -1.74
CA LYS A 15 -16.19 -44.94 -2.51
C LYS A 15 -16.56 -43.78 -3.43
N ASN A 16 -17.07 -44.09 -4.62
CA ASN A 16 -17.74 -43.09 -5.47
C ASN A 16 -19.11 -42.72 -4.88
N ALA A 17 -19.77 -41.74 -5.52
CA ALA A 17 -21.11 -41.28 -5.14
C ALA A 17 -22.19 -42.39 -5.22
N ASP A 18 -21.92 -43.47 -5.94
CA ASP A 18 -22.83 -44.62 -6.09
C ASP A 18 -22.54 -45.73 -5.05
N GLY A 19 -21.57 -45.51 -4.15
CA GLY A 19 -21.21 -46.42 -3.06
C GLY A 19 -20.22 -47.53 -3.44
N GLU A 20 -19.61 -47.45 -4.62
CA GLU A 20 -18.65 -48.42 -5.16
C GLU A 20 -17.21 -48.03 -4.82
N PHE A 21 -16.37 -49.00 -4.46
CA PHE A 21 -14.97 -48.78 -4.09
C PHE A 21 -14.08 -48.45 -5.30
N GLN A 22 -13.05 -47.64 -5.09
CA GLN A 22 -12.16 -47.18 -6.17
C GLN A 22 -11.09 -48.20 -6.53
N ALA A 23 -10.88 -48.41 -7.83
CA ALA A 23 -9.66 -49.05 -8.31
C ALA A 23 -8.44 -48.15 -8.02
N ASN A 24 -7.27 -48.75 -7.88
CA ASN A 24 -6.00 -48.19 -7.35
C ASN A 24 -6.05 -47.66 -5.93
N ASP A 25 -7.17 -47.80 -5.22
CA ASP A 25 -7.27 -47.49 -3.80
C ASP A 25 -6.91 -48.70 -2.93
N THR A 26 -6.37 -48.43 -1.75
CA THR A 26 -6.06 -49.45 -0.76
C THR A 26 -7.23 -49.61 0.21
N VAL A 27 -7.97 -50.69 0.05
CA VAL A 27 -9.04 -51.07 0.96
C VAL A 27 -8.49 -51.83 2.17
N SER A 28 -9.08 -51.62 3.33
CA SER A 28 -8.73 -52.30 4.59
C SER A 28 -9.96 -52.90 5.26
N VAL A 29 -9.77 -53.90 6.11
CA VAL A 29 -10.87 -54.54 6.83
C VAL A 29 -10.73 -54.33 8.33
N SER A 30 -11.82 -53.94 8.98
CA SER A 30 -11.96 -53.89 10.43
C SER A 30 -13.16 -54.73 10.87
N HIS A 31 -13.20 -55.11 12.15
CA HIS A 31 -14.27 -55.94 12.68
C HIS A 31 -14.65 -55.63 14.12
N ASN A 32 -15.86 -56.04 14.49
CA ASN A 32 -16.29 -56.16 15.88
C ASN A 32 -16.68 -57.61 16.24
N LEU A 33 -16.12 -58.59 15.51
CA LEU A 33 -16.39 -60.02 15.76
C LEU A 33 -16.19 -60.38 17.23
N ALA A 34 -17.13 -61.14 17.76
CA ALA A 34 -17.09 -61.70 19.09
C ALA A 34 -17.68 -63.11 19.09
N ASP A 35 -17.05 -64.01 19.84
CA ASP A 35 -17.49 -65.39 20.03
C ASP A 35 -17.57 -65.68 21.53
N GLU A 36 -18.71 -66.23 21.99
CA GLU A 36 -18.90 -66.62 23.39
C GLU A 36 -17.92 -67.73 23.82
N ASP A 37 -17.46 -68.53 22.85
CA ASP A 37 -16.51 -69.62 23.04
C ASP A 37 -15.03 -69.15 22.98
N GLY A 38 -14.80 -67.84 22.78
CA GLY A 38 -13.49 -67.20 22.71
C GLY A 38 -13.01 -66.95 21.28
N LEU A 39 -12.49 -65.75 21.01
CA LEU A 39 -12.00 -65.34 19.69
C LEU A 39 -10.48 -65.55 19.59
N GLY A 40 -10.04 -66.48 18.74
CA GLY A 40 -8.63 -66.65 18.40
C GLY A 40 -8.10 -65.57 17.44
N ASP A 41 -6.85 -65.72 16.99
CA ASP A 41 -6.26 -64.81 16.01
C ASP A 41 -7.09 -64.80 14.71
N VAL A 42 -7.39 -63.60 14.20
CA VAL A 42 -8.21 -63.39 13.00
C VAL A 42 -7.30 -63.19 11.80
N SER A 43 -7.51 -63.95 10.73
CA SER A 43 -6.83 -63.80 9.45
C SER A 43 -7.81 -63.42 8.35
N TYR A 44 -7.36 -62.64 7.35
CA TYR A 44 -8.22 -62.13 6.28
C TYR A 44 -7.84 -62.66 4.91
N GLU A 45 -8.85 -62.83 4.06
CA GLU A 45 -8.69 -63.18 2.64
C GLU A 45 -9.59 -62.31 1.76
N TRP A 46 -8.98 -61.63 0.78
CA TRP A 46 -9.64 -60.78 -0.19
C TRP A 46 -9.89 -61.55 -1.48
N HIS A 47 -11.12 -61.48 -1.99
CA HIS A 47 -11.51 -62.14 -3.23
C HIS A 47 -12.10 -61.14 -4.21
N ILE A 48 -11.65 -61.16 -5.46
CA ILE A 48 -12.19 -60.36 -6.59
C ILE A 48 -12.95 -61.31 -7.52
N ASP A 49 -14.26 -61.09 -7.70
CA ASP A 49 -15.19 -61.99 -8.39
C ASP A 49 -15.04 -63.47 -7.97
N GLY A 50 -14.79 -63.68 -6.67
CA GLY A 50 -14.61 -65.00 -6.07
C GLY A 50 -13.21 -65.62 -6.23
N VAL A 51 -12.24 -64.91 -6.80
CA VAL A 51 -10.83 -65.35 -6.89
C VAL A 51 -10.00 -64.71 -5.79
N LEU A 52 -9.27 -65.51 -5.01
CA LEU A 52 -8.38 -65.02 -3.95
C LEU A 52 -7.25 -64.16 -4.55
N VAL A 53 -7.10 -62.93 -4.07
CA VAL A 53 -6.07 -61.98 -4.52
C VAL A 53 -5.08 -61.59 -3.42
N ALA A 54 -5.47 -61.64 -2.14
CA ALA A 54 -4.59 -61.32 -1.02
C ALA A 54 -5.03 -61.99 0.29
N SER A 55 -4.08 -62.24 1.18
CA SER A 55 -4.30 -62.78 2.53
C SER A 55 -3.68 -61.87 3.60
N THR A 56 -4.07 -60.59 3.56
CA THR A 56 -3.53 -59.48 4.36
C THR A 56 -4.65 -58.60 4.89
N ASP A 57 -4.35 -57.75 5.87
CA ASP A 57 -5.32 -56.87 6.56
C ASP A 57 -5.83 -55.72 5.64
N SER A 58 -5.15 -55.51 4.52
CA SER A 58 -5.51 -54.58 3.45
C SER A 58 -5.15 -55.14 2.08
N TYR A 59 -5.76 -54.59 1.03
CA TYR A 59 -5.49 -54.91 -0.37
C TYR A 59 -5.63 -53.65 -1.22
N THR A 60 -4.70 -53.43 -2.15
CA THR A 60 -4.84 -52.37 -3.16
C THR A 60 -5.63 -52.93 -4.33
N LEU A 61 -6.86 -52.44 -4.51
CA LEU A 61 -7.65 -52.73 -5.71
C LEU A 61 -6.86 -52.22 -6.89
N VAL A 62 -6.55 -53.03 -7.90
CA VAL A 62 -5.76 -52.57 -9.06
C VAL A 62 -6.68 -52.17 -10.21
N ASP A 63 -6.16 -51.47 -11.22
CA ASP A 63 -6.90 -51.15 -12.46
C ASP A 63 -7.64 -52.35 -13.06
N ALA A 64 -7.00 -53.53 -13.03
CA ALA A 64 -7.58 -54.77 -13.54
C ALA A 64 -8.80 -55.25 -12.75
N ASP A 65 -9.08 -54.69 -11.57
CA ASP A 65 -10.21 -55.01 -10.71
C ASP A 65 -11.42 -54.08 -10.94
N ALA A 66 -11.27 -53.02 -11.74
CA ALA A 66 -12.34 -52.08 -12.05
C ALA A 66 -13.56 -52.78 -12.67
N GLY A 67 -14.76 -52.42 -12.20
CA GLY A 67 -16.04 -52.97 -12.65
C GLY A 67 -16.36 -54.38 -12.14
N LYS A 68 -15.49 -54.95 -11.29
CA LYS A 68 -15.72 -56.24 -10.63
C LYS A 68 -16.33 -56.03 -9.24
N THR A 69 -16.60 -57.14 -8.55
CA THR A 69 -16.97 -57.10 -7.13
C THR A 69 -15.89 -57.74 -6.27
N PHE A 70 -15.78 -57.33 -5.01
CA PHE A 70 -14.92 -58.00 -4.05
C PHE A 70 -15.65 -58.38 -2.77
N THR A 71 -15.14 -59.42 -2.11
CA THR A 71 -15.53 -59.81 -0.75
C THR A 71 -14.28 -59.99 0.10
N VAL A 72 -14.41 -59.75 1.41
CA VAL A 72 -13.37 -60.11 2.38
C VAL A 72 -13.93 -61.13 3.35
N SER A 73 -13.16 -62.18 3.61
CA SER A 73 -13.47 -63.21 4.60
C SER A 73 -12.50 -63.11 5.76
N ALA A 74 -13.02 -63.09 6.98
CA ALA A 74 -12.24 -63.21 8.21
C ALA A 74 -12.42 -64.61 8.79
N SER A 75 -11.33 -65.31 9.05
CA SER A 75 -11.33 -66.65 9.64
C SER A 75 -10.61 -66.63 10.98
N TYR A 76 -11.17 -67.34 11.96
CA TYR A 76 -10.54 -67.55 13.27
C TYR A 76 -10.90 -68.95 13.80
N THR A 77 -10.17 -69.44 14.80
CA THR A 77 -10.52 -70.67 15.54
C THR A 77 -10.94 -70.29 16.95
N ASP A 78 -12.07 -70.81 17.42
CA ASP A 78 -12.57 -70.51 18.76
C ASP A 78 -11.74 -71.20 19.86
N GLY A 79 -12.05 -70.89 21.13
CA GLY A 79 -11.40 -71.49 22.29
C GLY A 79 -11.60 -73.00 22.46
N PHE A 80 -12.51 -73.62 21.69
CA PHE A 80 -12.75 -75.07 21.66
C PHE A 80 -12.19 -75.75 20.40
N GLY A 81 -11.50 -75.02 19.52
CA GLY A 81 -10.86 -75.55 18.33
C GLY A 81 -11.78 -75.65 17.10
N ASN A 82 -12.97 -75.04 17.11
CA ASN A 82 -13.82 -74.99 15.92
C ASN A 82 -13.44 -73.79 15.04
N PRO A 83 -13.23 -73.98 13.73
CA PRO A 83 -12.98 -72.88 12.82
C PRO A 83 -14.28 -72.16 12.44
N HIS A 84 -14.22 -70.84 12.37
CA HIS A 84 -15.30 -69.97 11.95
C HIS A 84 -14.84 -69.06 10.82
N THR A 85 -15.77 -68.64 9.96
CA THR A 85 -15.49 -67.68 8.89
C THR A 85 -16.70 -66.77 8.72
N VAL A 86 -16.44 -65.46 8.69
CA VAL A 86 -17.43 -64.42 8.41
C VAL A 86 -16.99 -63.72 7.14
N THR A 87 -17.89 -63.55 6.18
CA THR A 87 -17.61 -62.92 4.89
C THR A 87 -18.52 -61.72 4.72
N THR A 88 -17.98 -60.63 4.16
CA THR A 88 -18.79 -59.45 3.82
C THR A 88 -19.74 -59.74 2.66
N ASP A 89 -20.81 -58.96 2.56
CA ASP A 89 -21.55 -58.85 1.29
C ASP A 89 -20.61 -58.36 0.17
N ALA A 90 -20.90 -58.78 -1.07
CA ALA A 90 -20.13 -58.36 -2.23
C ALA A 90 -20.19 -56.83 -2.40
N GLN A 91 -19.01 -56.21 -2.45
CA GLN A 91 -18.83 -54.79 -2.65
C GLN A 91 -18.46 -54.54 -4.11
N ALA A 92 -19.09 -53.55 -4.75
CA ALA A 92 -18.75 -53.17 -6.12
C ALA A 92 -17.44 -52.37 -6.16
N ILE A 93 -16.65 -52.61 -7.21
CA ILE A 93 -15.50 -51.79 -7.58
C ILE A 93 -15.93 -50.95 -8.78
N ALA A 94 -15.77 -49.64 -8.66
CA ALA A 94 -16.15 -48.71 -9.71
C ALA A 94 -15.49 -49.09 -11.04
N SER A 95 -16.27 -49.05 -12.12
CA SER A 95 -15.78 -49.32 -13.48
C SER A 95 -14.90 -48.20 -14.03
N ALA A 96 -14.94 -47.04 -13.38
CA ALA A 96 -14.16 -45.85 -13.70
C ALA A 96 -13.53 -45.31 -12.42
N LEU A 97 -12.23 -45.01 -12.47
CA LEU A 97 -11.48 -44.33 -11.43
C LEU A 97 -12.12 -42.94 -11.16
N ILE A 98 -12.07 -42.46 -9.93
CA ILE A 98 -12.01 -41.02 -9.64
C ILE A 98 -10.59 -40.57 -10.03
N THR A 99 -10.32 -40.53 -11.32
CA THR A 99 -9.26 -39.68 -11.87
C THR A 99 -9.76 -38.23 -11.84
N PRO A 100 -8.90 -37.23 -11.60
CA PRO A 100 -9.22 -35.85 -11.89
C PRO A 100 -9.63 -35.80 -13.38
N VAL A 101 -10.93 -35.59 -13.60
CA VAL A 101 -11.66 -35.36 -14.85
C VAL A 101 -11.20 -36.17 -16.06
N THR A 102 -12.09 -37.06 -16.48
CA THR A 102 -12.25 -37.61 -17.83
C THR A 102 -11.64 -36.75 -18.94
N VAL A 103 -10.93 -37.38 -19.88
CA VAL A 103 -10.68 -36.83 -21.22
C VAL A 103 -11.91 -36.05 -21.68
N PHE A 104 -11.77 -34.74 -21.87
CA PHE A 104 -12.86 -33.95 -22.41
C PHE A 104 -13.11 -34.43 -23.84
N THR A 105 -14.32 -34.86 -24.15
CA THR A 105 -14.70 -35.20 -25.53
C THR A 105 -15.63 -34.13 -26.05
N CYS A 106 -15.33 -33.64 -27.24
CA CYS A 106 -16.17 -32.66 -27.90
C CYS A 106 -17.62 -33.17 -28.04
N PRO A 107 -18.62 -32.38 -27.61
CA PRO A 107 -20.02 -32.80 -27.71
C PRO A 107 -20.41 -33.06 -29.16
N GLU A 108 -20.90 -34.27 -29.46
CA GLU A 108 -21.47 -34.57 -30.77
C GLU A 108 -22.93 -34.10 -30.84
N ASN A 109 -23.29 -33.38 -31.90
CA ASN A 109 -24.66 -32.93 -32.20
C ASN A 109 -25.30 -31.98 -31.17
N ASP A 110 -24.49 -31.24 -30.43
CA ASP A 110 -24.98 -30.17 -29.54
C ASP A 110 -25.20 -28.87 -30.35
N SER A 111 -26.45 -28.40 -30.41
CA SER A 111 -26.81 -27.18 -31.15
C SER A 111 -26.28 -25.90 -30.52
N ASP A 112 -25.91 -25.92 -29.25
CA ASP A 112 -25.32 -24.78 -28.55
C ASP A 112 -23.80 -24.71 -28.72
N VAL A 113 -23.15 -25.74 -29.28
CA VAL A 113 -21.71 -25.78 -29.56
C VAL A 113 -21.44 -25.48 -31.04
N TYR A 114 -20.78 -24.37 -31.31
CA TYR A 114 -20.52 -23.88 -32.66
C TYR A 114 -19.18 -24.36 -33.23
N PHE A 115 -18.20 -24.59 -32.35
CA PHE A 115 -16.91 -25.18 -32.69
C PHE A 115 -16.36 -25.91 -31.45
N CYS A 116 -15.70 -27.05 -31.68
CA CYS A 116 -15.00 -27.76 -30.63
C CYS A 116 -13.81 -28.54 -31.20
N ASP A 117 -12.70 -28.54 -30.48
CA ASP A 117 -11.55 -29.41 -30.71
C ASP A 117 -10.99 -29.91 -29.37
N ASP A 118 -10.95 -31.22 -29.20
CA ASP A 118 -10.45 -31.94 -28.02
C ASP A 118 -9.10 -32.63 -28.30
N PHE A 119 -8.60 -32.56 -29.54
CA PHE A 119 -7.31 -33.10 -29.98
C PHE A 119 -7.10 -34.62 -29.84
N GLU A 120 -8.09 -35.36 -29.32
CA GLU A 120 -8.11 -36.82 -29.12
C GLU A 120 -7.99 -37.65 -30.41
N ASN A 121 -8.05 -37.02 -31.57
CA ASN A 121 -7.77 -37.66 -32.86
C ASN A 121 -6.27 -37.58 -33.27
N GLY A 122 -5.41 -37.06 -32.41
CA GLY A 122 -3.97 -36.92 -32.65
C GLY A 122 -3.61 -35.86 -33.69
N SER A 123 -4.51 -34.92 -34.01
CA SER A 123 -4.37 -34.03 -35.17
C SER A 123 -4.71 -32.57 -34.88
N LEU A 124 -3.93 -31.65 -35.48
CA LEU A 124 -4.21 -30.21 -35.52
C LEU A 124 -4.87 -29.78 -36.84
N ALA A 125 -5.54 -30.69 -37.53
CA ALA A 125 -6.06 -30.45 -38.88
C ALA A 125 -7.07 -29.30 -38.99
N LYS A 126 -7.72 -28.88 -37.90
CA LYS A 126 -8.64 -27.73 -37.87
C LYS A 126 -7.95 -26.37 -37.78
N TRP A 127 -6.62 -26.35 -37.66
CA TRP A 127 -5.85 -25.15 -37.36
C TRP A 127 -4.81 -24.82 -38.44
N ASN A 128 -4.51 -23.53 -38.60
CA ASN A 128 -3.45 -22.97 -39.43
C ASN A 128 -2.30 -22.50 -38.53
N ASP A 129 -1.12 -23.11 -38.68
CA ASP A 129 0.11 -22.68 -38.03
C ASP A 129 0.60 -21.36 -38.66
N LEU A 130 0.22 -20.23 -38.04
CA LEU A 130 0.61 -18.90 -38.50
C LEU A 130 2.10 -18.63 -38.25
N ILE A 131 2.62 -19.06 -37.10
CA ILE A 131 3.97 -18.71 -36.68
C ILE A 131 5.05 -19.27 -37.61
N SER A 132 4.79 -20.43 -38.22
CA SER A 132 5.65 -21.00 -39.27
C SER A 132 5.79 -20.12 -40.51
N THR A 133 4.84 -19.19 -40.75
CA THR A 133 4.80 -18.35 -41.95
C THR A 133 5.60 -17.04 -41.82
N TYR A 134 6.00 -16.65 -40.61
CA TYR A 134 6.69 -15.38 -40.35
C TYR A 134 8.21 -15.39 -40.64
N GLY A 135 8.77 -16.54 -41.03
CA GLY A 135 10.18 -16.63 -41.43
C GLY A 135 11.19 -16.42 -40.29
N LEU A 136 10.82 -16.76 -39.06
CA LEU A 136 11.70 -16.69 -37.88
C LEU A 136 12.75 -17.83 -37.91
N ASP A 137 13.93 -17.60 -37.32
CA ASP A 137 15.00 -18.62 -37.24
C ASP A 137 14.58 -19.85 -36.43
N ALA A 138 13.76 -19.64 -35.39
CA ALA A 138 13.21 -20.69 -34.54
C ALA A 138 11.79 -20.29 -34.06
N PRO A 139 10.74 -20.42 -34.90
CA PRO A 139 9.40 -19.94 -34.59
C PRO A 139 8.76 -20.61 -33.37
N GLY A 140 9.24 -21.78 -32.97
CA GLY A 140 8.53 -22.69 -32.07
C GLY A 140 7.75 -23.72 -32.88
N VAL A 141 7.27 -24.75 -32.21
CA VAL A 141 6.68 -25.94 -32.85
C VAL A 141 5.39 -26.31 -32.17
N PHE A 142 4.38 -26.62 -32.98
CA PHE A 142 3.15 -27.27 -32.54
C PHE A 142 3.24 -28.77 -32.74
N ASP A 143 2.74 -29.52 -31.76
CA ASP A 143 2.54 -30.96 -31.84
C ASP A 143 1.31 -31.37 -31.01
N VAL A 144 0.85 -32.61 -31.17
CA VAL A 144 -0.15 -33.19 -30.27
C VAL A 144 0.60 -34.05 -29.26
N LEU A 145 0.50 -33.65 -27.99
CA LEU A 145 1.06 -34.37 -26.87
C LEU A 145 0.06 -35.43 -26.41
N ASP A 146 0.46 -36.69 -26.51
CA ASP A 146 -0.21 -37.82 -25.87
C ASP A 146 0.54 -38.13 -24.55
N ASP A 147 -0.13 -37.92 -23.42
CA ASP A 147 0.44 -38.19 -22.09
C ASP A 147 0.03 -39.56 -21.51
N GLY A 148 -0.64 -40.39 -22.32
CA GLY A 148 -1.18 -41.68 -21.92
C GLY A 148 -2.56 -41.61 -21.26
N VAL A 149 -3.08 -40.41 -20.98
CA VAL A 149 -4.43 -40.19 -20.43
C VAL A 149 -5.28 -39.37 -21.39
N SER A 150 -4.77 -38.23 -21.91
CA SER A 150 -5.43 -37.41 -22.93
C SER A 150 -4.45 -36.96 -24.01
N GLN A 151 -4.99 -36.44 -25.11
CA GLN A 151 -4.22 -35.80 -26.16
C GLN A 151 -4.48 -34.30 -26.14
N SER A 152 -3.42 -33.50 -26.14
CA SER A 152 -3.52 -32.04 -26.05
C SER A 152 -2.69 -31.34 -27.13
N MET A 153 -3.15 -30.19 -27.59
CA MET A 153 -2.33 -29.33 -28.43
C MET A 153 -1.19 -28.74 -27.59
N ARG A 154 0.05 -29.04 -27.97
CA ARG A 154 1.24 -28.46 -27.32
C ARG A 154 1.91 -27.45 -28.22
N PHE A 155 2.25 -26.30 -27.64
CA PHE A 155 3.16 -25.34 -28.24
C PHE A 155 4.47 -25.28 -27.45
N THR A 156 5.58 -25.62 -28.12
CA THR A 156 6.93 -25.41 -27.59
C THR A 156 7.50 -24.12 -28.16
N ALA A 157 7.66 -23.11 -27.31
CA ALA A 157 8.14 -21.79 -27.73
C ALA A 157 9.59 -21.83 -28.22
N GLY A 158 9.85 -21.10 -29.31
CA GLY A 158 11.19 -20.85 -29.86
C GLY A 158 11.69 -19.44 -29.57
N THR A 159 12.46 -18.86 -30.50
CA THR A 159 12.95 -17.48 -30.43
C THR A 159 12.00 -16.54 -31.17
N ARG A 160 11.72 -15.36 -30.61
CA ARG A 160 10.92 -14.32 -31.29
C ARG A 160 11.75 -13.21 -31.88
N GLY A 161 11.21 -12.58 -32.93
CA GLY A 161 11.70 -11.32 -33.47
C GLY A 161 11.20 -10.12 -32.67
N GLY A 162 11.56 -8.92 -33.13
CA GLY A 162 11.19 -7.65 -32.48
C GLY A 162 9.74 -7.21 -32.70
N ASN A 163 8.97 -7.92 -33.54
CA ASN A 163 7.63 -7.49 -33.97
C ASN A 163 6.54 -8.21 -33.16
N LYS A 164 5.51 -7.50 -32.69
CA LYS A 164 4.43 -8.12 -31.90
C LYS A 164 3.57 -9.09 -32.69
N VAL A 165 3.46 -8.92 -34.01
CA VAL A 165 2.81 -9.86 -34.93
C VAL A 165 3.41 -11.28 -34.81
N ASP A 166 4.70 -11.39 -34.51
CA ASP A 166 5.42 -12.67 -34.35
C ASP A 166 4.87 -13.53 -33.19
N GLY A 167 4.02 -12.97 -32.33
CA GLY A 167 3.36 -13.67 -31.24
C GLY A 167 2.04 -14.35 -31.61
N GLU A 168 1.46 -14.10 -32.80
CA GLU A 168 0.25 -14.78 -33.28
C GLU A 168 0.61 -16.20 -33.75
N LEU A 169 0.17 -17.22 -33.02
CA LEU A 169 0.72 -18.56 -33.18
C LEU A 169 -0.05 -19.41 -34.18
N ILE A 170 -1.35 -19.48 -33.97
CA ILE A 170 -2.23 -20.44 -34.62
C ILE A 170 -3.64 -19.88 -34.70
N LEU A 171 -4.33 -20.14 -35.80
CA LEU A 171 -5.74 -19.75 -36.02
C LEU A 171 -6.57 -20.96 -36.44
N VAL A 172 -7.83 -20.98 -36.03
CA VAL A 172 -8.79 -21.94 -36.59
C VAL A 172 -8.98 -21.68 -38.09
N LYS A 173 -9.14 -22.75 -38.88
CA LYS A 173 -9.41 -22.63 -40.32
C LYS A 173 -10.81 -22.07 -40.55
N GLY A 174 -10.93 -21.15 -41.51
CA GLY A 174 -12.19 -20.46 -41.78
C GLY A 174 -13.36 -21.38 -42.16
N ASP A 175 -13.11 -22.50 -42.83
CA ASP A 175 -14.12 -23.52 -43.16
C ASP A 175 -14.61 -24.32 -41.94
N GLN A 176 -13.82 -24.36 -40.86
CA GLN A 176 -14.18 -25.01 -39.59
C GLN A 176 -14.95 -24.06 -38.65
N PHE A 177 -15.08 -22.77 -38.98
CA PHE A 177 -15.61 -21.74 -38.09
C PHE A 177 -16.79 -20.94 -38.69
N THR A 178 -17.48 -21.48 -39.70
CA THR A 178 -18.48 -20.72 -40.49
C THR A 178 -19.82 -20.46 -39.80
N ASN A 179 -20.17 -21.22 -38.74
CA ASN A 179 -21.48 -21.18 -38.10
C ASN A 179 -21.48 -20.48 -36.73
N VAL A 180 -20.43 -19.70 -36.43
CA VAL A 180 -20.30 -19.03 -35.14
C VAL A 180 -21.03 -17.68 -35.19
N PRO A 181 -22.02 -17.43 -34.31
CA PRO A 181 -22.70 -16.14 -34.22
C PRO A 181 -21.75 -15.05 -33.67
N ASN A 182 -22.11 -13.77 -33.84
CA ASN A 182 -21.33 -12.66 -33.28
C ASN A 182 -21.16 -12.78 -31.76
N ASN A 183 -22.18 -13.29 -31.06
CA ASN A 183 -22.19 -13.46 -29.61
C ASN A 183 -21.89 -14.92 -29.26
N TYR A 184 -20.71 -15.16 -28.70
CA TYR A 184 -20.24 -16.52 -28.37
C TYR A 184 -19.39 -16.52 -27.10
N ALA A 185 -19.35 -17.66 -26.42
CA ALA A 185 -18.35 -17.95 -25.40
C ALA A 185 -17.20 -18.73 -26.02
N LEU A 186 -15.96 -18.34 -25.72
CA LEU A 186 -14.77 -19.15 -25.95
C LEU A 186 -14.29 -19.69 -24.62
N GLU A 187 -14.18 -21.00 -24.51
CA GLU A 187 -13.60 -21.69 -23.37
C GLU A 187 -12.47 -22.61 -23.84
N TYR A 188 -11.40 -22.66 -23.07
CA TYR A 188 -10.31 -23.59 -23.31
C TYR A 188 -9.65 -23.94 -21.99
N ARG A 189 -9.13 -25.16 -21.90
CA ARG A 189 -8.40 -25.64 -20.74
C ARG A 189 -6.91 -25.67 -21.05
N ILE A 190 -6.13 -24.89 -20.31
CA ILE A 190 -4.73 -24.59 -20.62
C ILE A 190 -3.80 -24.92 -19.45
N ARG A 191 -2.61 -25.43 -19.76
CA ARG A 191 -1.51 -25.66 -18.81
C ARG A 191 -0.29 -24.84 -19.23
N PRO A 192 0.03 -23.74 -18.52
CA PRO A 192 1.21 -22.93 -18.81
C PRO A 192 2.52 -23.60 -18.40
N ARG A 193 3.57 -23.49 -19.23
CA ARG A 193 4.88 -24.11 -18.96
C ARG A 193 6.03 -23.12 -18.76
N ASN A 194 6.95 -23.51 -17.88
CA ASN A 194 8.14 -22.74 -17.59
C ASN A 194 9.33 -23.12 -18.50
N ASN A 195 9.46 -22.37 -19.59
CA ASN A 195 10.60 -22.42 -20.51
C ASN A 195 11.75 -21.47 -20.11
N SER A 196 11.82 -21.01 -18.84
CA SER A 196 12.86 -20.11 -18.30
C SER A 196 13.01 -18.75 -18.99
N ASN A 197 12.01 -18.31 -19.75
CA ASN A 197 12.04 -17.01 -20.41
C ASN A 197 11.26 -15.94 -19.63
N THR A 198 11.85 -14.76 -19.50
CA THR A 198 11.27 -13.59 -18.81
C THR A 198 10.71 -12.54 -19.77
N GLY A 199 10.87 -12.75 -21.09
CA GLY A 199 10.28 -11.91 -22.13
C GLY A 199 8.75 -11.96 -22.10
N ASN A 200 8.14 -10.82 -22.47
CA ASN A 200 6.70 -10.50 -22.50
C ASN A 200 5.71 -11.64 -22.16
N LYS A 201 4.96 -11.45 -21.07
CA LYS A 201 4.35 -12.50 -20.23
C LYS A 201 2.97 -12.98 -20.69
N TYR A 202 2.62 -12.70 -21.95
CA TYR A 202 1.28 -12.88 -22.48
C TYR A 202 1.05 -14.30 -22.97
N LEU A 203 -0.04 -14.90 -22.54
CA LEU A 203 -0.58 -16.16 -23.02
C LEU A 203 -2.07 -15.98 -23.26
N PHE A 204 -2.42 -15.45 -24.42
CA PHE A 204 -3.79 -15.03 -24.74
C PHE A 204 -4.41 -15.94 -25.78
N ALA A 205 -5.72 -16.17 -25.66
CA ALA A 205 -6.53 -16.48 -26.82
C ALA A 205 -6.82 -15.19 -27.60
N MET A 206 -6.83 -15.31 -28.92
CA MET A 206 -7.32 -14.31 -29.85
C MET A 206 -8.79 -14.61 -30.12
N LEU A 207 -9.64 -13.59 -30.00
CA LEU A 207 -11.07 -13.62 -30.25
C LEU A 207 -11.41 -12.61 -31.34
N ARG A 208 -12.42 -12.90 -32.15
CA ARG A 208 -12.88 -12.03 -33.24
C ARG A 208 -11.74 -11.51 -34.10
N TYR A 209 -10.85 -12.42 -34.50
CA TYR A 209 -9.69 -12.09 -35.32
C TYR A 209 -10.10 -11.67 -36.73
N GLU A 210 -9.70 -10.46 -37.11
CA GLU A 210 -9.91 -9.90 -38.45
C GLU A 210 -8.64 -9.94 -39.30
N SER A 211 -7.50 -9.54 -38.72
CA SER A 211 -6.20 -9.46 -39.40
C SER A 211 -5.05 -9.36 -38.38
N PRO A 212 -3.78 -9.44 -38.81
CA PRO A 212 -2.65 -9.30 -37.88
C PRO A 212 -2.71 -8.03 -37.03
N LEU A 213 -2.56 -8.21 -35.73
CA LEU A 213 -2.75 -7.24 -34.64
C LEU A 213 -4.13 -6.59 -34.58
N ASN A 214 -5.18 -7.13 -35.20
CA ASN A 214 -6.55 -6.63 -35.07
C ASN A 214 -7.50 -7.74 -34.59
N TRP A 215 -7.65 -7.83 -33.26
CA TRP A 215 -8.43 -8.86 -32.58
C TRP A 215 -8.71 -8.49 -31.11
N TYR A 216 -9.74 -9.07 -30.51
CA TYR A 216 -9.93 -9.05 -29.06
C TYR A 216 -9.04 -10.08 -28.37
N LEU A 217 -8.49 -9.73 -27.22
CA LEU A 217 -7.66 -10.63 -26.42
C LEU A 217 -8.37 -11.06 -25.15
N GLY A 218 -8.16 -12.32 -24.78
CA GLY A 218 -8.52 -12.85 -23.47
C GLY A 218 -7.52 -13.94 -23.08
N GLY A 219 -6.90 -13.86 -21.91
CA GLY A 219 -6.15 -14.99 -21.38
C GLY A 219 -5.32 -14.66 -20.16
N LEU A 220 -4.12 -15.25 -20.08
CA LEU A 220 -3.30 -15.26 -18.88
C LEU A 220 -2.07 -14.35 -19.05
N ASN A 221 -1.75 -13.61 -17.99
CA ASN A 221 -0.48 -12.92 -17.82
C ASN A 221 0.39 -13.69 -16.83
N MET A 222 1.40 -14.38 -17.36
CA MET A 222 2.20 -15.32 -16.60
C MET A 222 3.42 -14.65 -15.99
N GLN A 223 3.39 -14.37 -14.69
CA GLN A 223 4.49 -13.78 -13.93
C GLN A 223 5.33 -14.86 -13.24
N SER A 224 6.54 -14.49 -12.79
CA SER A 224 7.39 -15.42 -12.02
C SER A 224 6.86 -15.68 -10.60
N SER A 225 6.05 -14.77 -10.06
CA SER A 225 5.35 -14.94 -8.79
C SER A 225 3.87 -15.21 -9.07
N THR A 226 3.31 -16.24 -8.45
CA THR A 226 1.88 -16.58 -8.50
C THR A 226 1.01 -15.48 -7.91
N SER A 227 1.51 -14.69 -6.95
CA SER A 227 0.77 -13.52 -6.43
C SER A 227 0.61 -12.37 -7.44
N SER A 228 1.35 -12.42 -8.55
CA SER A 228 1.38 -11.37 -9.56
C SER A 228 0.74 -11.80 -10.88
N THR A 229 0.43 -13.09 -11.08
CA THR A 229 -0.25 -13.57 -12.29
C THR A 229 -1.66 -12.98 -12.39
N GLN A 230 -2.15 -12.84 -13.63
CA GLN A 230 -3.42 -12.17 -13.90
C GLN A 230 -4.19 -12.89 -14.99
N VAL A 231 -5.51 -12.73 -14.97
CA VAL A 231 -6.38 -12.93 -16.13
C VAL A 231 -6.67 -11.57 -16.74
N GLU A 232 -6.48 -11.47 -18.05
CA GLU A 232 -6.58 -10.21 -18.78
C GLU A 232 -7.55 -10.32 -19.96
N ALA A 233 -8.27 -9.22 -20.23
CA ALA A 233 -9.06 -9.05 -21.45
C ALA A 233 -8.86 -7.66 -22.04
N GLY A 234 -9.06 -7.51 -23.35
CA GLY A 234 -8.81 -6.26 -24.04
C GLY A 234 -8.79 -6.42 -25.56
N TYR A 235 -7.92 -5.67 -26.24
CA TYR A 235 -7.79 -5.73 -27.69
C TYR A 235 -6.34 -5.56 -28.15
N ALA A 236 -6.05 -6.07 -29.34
CA ALA A 236 -4.93 -5.67 -30.16
C ALA A 236 -5.42 -4.78 -31.30
N SER A 237 -4.69 -3.71 -31.64
CA SER A 237 -4.89 -2.98 -32.90
C SER A 237 -3.54 -2.67 -33.55
N THR A 238 -3.49 -2.51 -34.88
CA THR A 238 -2.26 -2.04 -35.55
C THR A 238 -1.81 -0.65 -35.08
N ALA A 239 -2.69 0.14 -34.49
CA ALA A 239 -2.39 1.49 -34.00
C ALA A 239 -1.86 1.50 -32.56
N ASP A 240 -2.42 0.65 -31.70
CA ASP A 240 -2.21 0.68 -30.25
C ASP A 240 -1.46 -0.56 -29.73
N GLU A 241 -1.05 -1.47 -30.61
CA GLU A 241 -0.55 -2.81 -30.27
C GLU A 241 -1.50 -3.51 -29.28
N ILE A 242 -0.99 -4.11 -28.20
CA ILE A 242 -1.75 -4.87 -27.21
C ILE A 242 -2.21 -3.97 -26.06
N GLN A 243 -3.52 -3.84 -25.89
CA GLN A 243 -4.18 -3.03 -24.88
C GLN A 243 -4.94 -3.91 -23.87
N ARG A 244 -4.49 -3.91 -22.61
CA ARG A 244 -5.00 -4.77 -21.52
C ARG A 244 -5.98 -3.99 -20.64
N LYS A 245 -7.27 -4.08 -20.94
CA LYS A 245 -8.31 -3.21 -20.36
C LYS A 245 -8.95 -3.78 -19.10
N LEU A 246 -9.09 -5.11 -19.01
CA LEU A 246 -9.40 -5.83 -17.78
C LEU A 246 -8.13 -6.54 -17.31
N GLN A 247 -7.75 -6.36 -16.05
CA GLN A 247 -6.59 -7.02 -15.43
C GLN A 247 -6.95 -7.43 -14.01
N VAL A 248 -7.19 -8.73 -13.78
CA VAL A 248 -7.58 -9.26 -12.47
C VAL A 248 -6.51 -10.20 -11.97
N LYS A 249 -5.98 -9.95 -10.76
CA LYS A 249 -4.98 -10.84 -10.15
C LYS A 249 -5.61 -12.18 -9.81
N ALA A 250 -4.94 -13.26 -10.17
CA ALA A 250 -5.33 -14.63 -9.84
C ALA A 250 -4.06 -15.47 -9.69
N PRO A 251 -3.94 -16.33 -8.66
CA PRO A 251 -2.79 -17.21 -8.49
C PRO A 251 -2.80 -18.31 -9.54
N ILE A 252 -1.86 -18.25 -10.48
CA ILE A 252 -1.73 -19.20 -11.58
C ILE A 252 -0.29 -19.73 -11.58
N GLU A 253 -0.15 -21.03 -11.46
CA GLU A 253 1.14 -21.70 -11.38
C GLU A 253 1.69 -21.98 -12.77
N LEU A 254 3.01 -21.82 -12.89
CA LEU A 254 3.76 -22.35 -14.02
C LEU A 254 4.22 -23.75 -13.66
N GLY A 255 4.28 -24.65 -14.64
CA GLY A 255 5.02 -25.91 -14.48
C GLY A 255 6.47 -25.67 -14.01
N GLU A 256 7.12 -26.72 -13.51
CA GLU A 256 8.52 -26.67 -13.12
C GLU A 256 9.41 -26.31 -14.31
N LYS A 257 10.55 -25.73 -13.99
CA LYS A 257 11.54 -25.32 -14.98
C LYS A 257 12.11 -26.56 -15.69
N GLY A 258 11.82 -26.67 -17.00
CA GLY A 258 12.32 -27.77 -17.83
C GLY A 258 11.48 -29.05 -17.76
N GLY A 259 10.35 -29.03 -17.03
CA GLY A 259 9.41 -30.14 -17.02
C GLY A 259 8.68 -30.30 -18.36
N THR A 260 8.21 -31.52 -18.64
CA THR A 260 7.64 -31.93 -19.94
C THR A 260 6.13 -32.08 -19.98
N THR A 261 5.50 -32.43 -18.86
CA THR A 261 4.08 -32.80 -18.71
C THR A 261 3.53 -32.40 -17.33
N ASP A 262 4.18 -31.45 -16.67
CA ASP A 262 3.95 -30.98 -15.30
C ASP A 262 3.20 -29.63 -15.28
N GLY A 263 2.70 -29.25 -14.11
CA GLY A 263 1.93 -28.01 -13.89
C GLY A 263 0.42 -28.24 -13.75
N VAL A 264 -0.31 -27.15 -13.58
CA VAL A 264 -1.75 -27.14 -13.26
C VAL A 264 -2.57 -26.76 -14.50
N TRP A 265 -3.67 -27.48 -14.73
CA TRP A 265 -4.66 -27.15 -15.76
C TRP A 265 -5.63 -26.08 -15.24
N TYR A 266 -5.83 -25.04 -16.04
CA TYR A 266 -6.79 -23.95 -15.77
C TYR A 266 -7.84 -23.90 -16.87
N THR A 267 -9.12 -23.80 -16.50
CA THR A 267 -10.19 -23.55 -17.47
C THR A 267 -10.39 -22.04 -17.60
N VAL A 268 -10.08 -21.50 -18.77
CA VAL A 268 -10.20 -20.07 -19.05
C VAL A 268 -11.35 -19.87 -20.03
N ARG A 269 -12.23 -18.90 -19.71
CA ARG A 269 -13.38 -18.60 -20.56
C ARG A 269 -13.58 -17.11 -20.73
N PHE A 270 -14.00 -16.72 -21.94
CA PHE A 270 -14.41 -15.37 -22.28
C PHE A 270 -15.75 -15.39 -23.01
N ASP A 271 -16.73 -14.68 -22.45
CA ASP A 271 -17.98 -14.40 -23.14
C ASP A 271 -17.81 -13.11 -23.95
N ALA A 272 -17.89 -13.20 -25.27
CA ALA A 272 -17.89 -12.07 -26.19
C ALA A 272 -19.33 -11.79 -26.64
N ILE A 273 -19.99 -10.85 -25.98
CA ILE A 273 -21.39 -10.47 -26.24
C ILE A 273 -21.40 -9.00 -26.67
N ASP A 274 -21.84 -8.74 -27.89
CA ASP A 274 -21.82 -7.43 -28.52
C ASP A 274 -20.42 -6.81 -28.40
N ASP A 275 -20.24 -5.67 -27.76
CA ASP A 275 -18.94 -5.00 -27.53
C ASP A 275 -18.30 -5.35 -26.17
N THR A 276 -18.82 -6.33 -25.44
CA THR A 276 -18.39 -6.67 -24.08
C THR A 276 -17.69 -8.02 -24.00
N LEU A 277 -16.51 -8.05 -23.37
CA LEU A 277 -15.80 -9.26 -22.96
C LEU A 277 -15.94 -9.50 -21.47
N THR A 278 -16.46 -10.66 -21.08
CA THR A 278 -16.51 -11.10 -19.67
C THR A 278 -15.56 -12.27 -19.44
N ALA A 279 -14.64 -12.14 -18.49
CA ALA A 279 -13.60 -13.12 -18.20
C ALA A 279 -13.96 -14.04 -17.04
N TYR A 280 -13.63 -15.32 -17.19
CA TYR A 280 -13.80 -16.36 -16.18
C TYR A 280 -12.51 -17.19 -16.04
N LEU A 281 -12.21 -17.64 -14.82
CA LEU A 281 -11.15 -18.59 -14.50
C LEU A 281 -11.68 -19.69 -13.60
N ASP A 282 -11.51 -20.94 -14.00
CA ASP A 282 -12.05 -22.13 -13.32
C ASP A 282 -13.54 -21.97 -12.97
N GLY A 283 -14.30 -21.39 -13.90
CA GLY A 283 -15.72 -21.09 -13.78
C GLY A 283 -16.07 -19.82 -12.99
N GLN A 284 -15.16 -19.27 -12.19
CA GLN A 284 -15.40 -18.03 -11.45
C GLN A 284 -15.36 -16.81 -12.38
N GLN A 285 -16.41 -15.98 -12.37
CA GLN A 285 -16.42 -14.70 -13.09
C GLN A 285 -15.48 -13.69 -12.40
N LEU A 286 -14.54 -13.14 -13.17
CA LEU A 286 -13.53 -12.21 -12.65
C LEU A 286 -13.88 -10.74 -12.94
N GLY A 287 -14.56 -10.48 -14.05
CA GLY A 287 -14.99 -9.13 -14.43
C GLY A 287 -15.34 -9.02 -15.92
N SER A 288 -15.80 -7.84 -16.31
CA SER A 288 -16.15 -7.52 -17.70
C SER A 288 -15.47 -6.23 -18.14
N TRP A 289 -15.13 -6.15 -19.42
CA TRP A 289 -14.70 -4.94 -20.10
C TRP A 289 -15.58 -4.69 -21.32
N GLN A 290 -16.05 -3.46 -21.46
CA GLN A 290 -16.80 -3.00 -22.62
C GLN A 290 -15.89 -2.17 -23.54
N ASP A 291 -15.87 -2.51 -24.82
CA ASP A 291 -15.19 -1.72 -25.85
C ASP A 291 -16.08 -0.58 -26.32
N ASP A 292 -15.91 0.60 -25.73
CA ASP A 292 -16.66 1.81 -26.10
C ASP A 292 -16.53 2.21 -27.59
N LYS A 293 -15.49 1.70 -28.28
CA LYS A 293 -15.27 1.95 -29.71
C LYS A 293 -15.82 0.83 -30.60
N ALA A 294 -16.23 -0.28 -29.99
CA ALA A 294 -16.80 -1.46 -30.63
C ALA A 294 -15.97 -1.91 -31.86
N LEU A 295 -14.65 -2.03 -31.66
CA LEU A 295 -13.64 -2.22 -32.70
C LEU A 295 -13.89 -3.52 -33.49
N TYR A 296 -14.26 -4.59 -32.80
CA TYR A 296 -14.45 -5.92 -33.40
C TYR A 296 -15.80 -6.53 -33.00
N ASN A 297 -16.87 -6.21 -33.73
CA ASN A 297 -18.25 -6.64 -33.42
C ASN A 297 -18.73 -7.88 -34.18
N ALA A 298 -18.05 -8.26 -35.26
CA ALA A 298 -18.39 -9.44 -36.03
C ALA A 298 -17.71 -10.68 -35.44
N ALA A 299 -18.30 -11.86 -35.64
CA ALA A 299 -17.60 -13.12 -35.42
C ALA A 299 -16.37 -13.17 -36.35
N GLY A 300 -15.19 -13.08 -35.75
CA GLY A 300 -13.89 -13.35 -36.39
C GLY A 300 -13.31 -14.66 -35.89
N LEU A 301 -12.21 -15.11 -36.50
CA LEU A 301 -11.57 -16.37 -36.13
C LEU A 301 -11.04 -16.34 -34.69
N ILE A 302 -10.77 -17.52 -34.13
CA ILE A 302 -10.09 -17.67 -32.85
C ILE A 302 -8.71 -18.28 -33.02
N GLY A 303 -7.84 -18.05 -32.04
CA GLY A 303 -6.48 -18.56 -32.05
C GLY A 303 -5.77 -18.37 -30.73
N PHE A 304 -4.46 -18.62 -30.72
CA PHE A 304 -3.61 -18.37 -29.57
C PHE A 304 -2.46 -17.44 -29.92
N TYR A 305 -2.16 -16.56 -28.97
CA TYR A 305 -1.08 -15.60 -29.00
C TYR A 305 -0.17 -15.83 -27.80
N THR A 306 1.12 -15.99 -28.07
CA THR A 306 2.14 -15.80 -27.03
C THR A 306 3.39 -15.21 -27.62
N TYR A 307 3.96 -14.27 -26.87
CA TYR A 307 5.22 -13.69 -27.25
C TYR A 307 6.40 -14.55 -26.80
N ASN A 308 6.30 -15.43 -25.78
CA ASN A 308 7.42 -16.33 -25.47
C ASN A 308 7.13 -17.44 -24.46
N ARG A 309 5.91 -17.97 -24.40
CA ARG A 309 5.53 -18.98 -23.41
C ARG A 309 5.17 -20.30 -24.08
N SER A 310 5.67 -21.42 -23.54
CA SER A 310 5.19 -22.75 -23.91
C SER A 310 3.92 -23.07 -23.14
N PHE A 311 3.03 -23.88 -23.71
CA PHE A 311 1.79 -24.29 -23.06
C PHE A 311 1.20 -25.54 -23.73
N GLU A 312 0.30 -26.21 -23.01
CA GLU A 312 -0.64 -27.19 -23.56
C GLU A 312 -2.08 -26.67 -23.49
N VAL A 313 -2.92 -27.05 -24.45
CA VAL A 313 -4.37 -26.86 -24.44
C VAL A 313 -5.04 -28.22 -24.60
N ASP A 314 -5.83 -28.61 -23.61
CA ASP A 314 -6.56 -29.88 -23.54
C ASP A 314 -7.76 -29.86 -24.48
N TYR A 315 -8.53 -28.75 -24.48
CA TYR A 315 -9.61 -28.55 -25.44
C TYR A 315 -9.84 -27.07 -25.73
N VAL A 316 -10.51 -26.80 -26.85
CA VAL A 316 -11.07 -25.50 -27.22
C VAL A 316 -12.53 -25.68 -27.60
N LYS A 317 -13.41 -24.89 -26.99
CA LYS A 317 -14.86 -24.94 -27.19
C LYS A 317 -15.42 -23.54 -27.42
N VAL A 318 -16.21 -23.39 -28.47
CA VAL A 318 -16.98 -22.17 -28.76
C VAL A 318 -18.46 -22.50 -28.78
N PHE A 319 -19.25 -21.80 -27.97
CA PHE A 319 -20.63 -22.17 -27.71
C PHE A 319 -21.50 -20.97 -27.28
N ASN A 320 -22.78 -21.25 -27.04
CA ASN A 320 -23.77 -20.26 -26.62
C ASN A 320 -23.39 -19.62 -25.26
N PRO A 321 -23.17 -18.29 -25.20
CA PRO A 321 -22.71 -17.61 -23.99
C PRO A 321 -23.81 -17.48 -22.92
N ALA A 322 -25.05 -17.86 -23.22
CA ALA A 322 -26.12 -17.96 -22.24
C ALA A 322 -25.89 -19.13 -21.26
N ILE A 323 -25.15 -20.16 -21.65
CA ILE A 323 -24.76 -21.27 -20.78
C ILE A 323 -23.54 -20.81 -19.98
N LYS A 324 -23.71 -20.44 -18.71
CA LYS A 324 -22.63 -20.02 -17.81
C LYS A 324 -21.83 -21.22 -17.30
N PRO A 325 -20.58 -21.05 -16.84
CA PRO A 325 -19.85 -22.15 -16.24
C PRO A 325 -20.46 -22.53 -14.89
N VAL A 326 -20.49 -23.83 -14.57
CA VAL A 326 -20.78 -24.29 -13.21
C VAL A 326 -19.64 -23.80 -12.30
N GLN A 327 -20.00 -23.22 -11.16
CA GLN A 327 -19.03 -22.66 -10.21
C GLN A 327 -18.95 -23.53 -8.97
N LEU A 328 -17.73 -23.76 -8.48
CA LEU A 328 -17.46 -24.39 -7.18
C LEU A 328 -16.30 -23.64 -6.50
N ALA A 329 -16.65 -22.77 -5.56
CA ALA A 329 -15.69 -21.94 -4.83
C ALA A 329 -15.65 -22.31 -3.35
N LEU A 330 -14.44 -22.38 -2.79
CA LEU A 330 -14.17 -22.60 -1.37
C LEU A 330 -13.65 -21.31 -0.74
N ASN A 331 -14.07 -20.98 0.47
CA ASN A 331 -13.48 -19.86 1.22
C ASN A 331 -12.10 -20.19 1.81
N TYR A 332 -11.70 -21.46 1.79
CA TYR A 332 -10.36 -21.91 2.15
C TYR A 332 -9.53 -22.04 0.86
N THR A 333 -8.49 -21.21 0.74
CA THR A 333 -7.75 -21.04 -0.53
C THR A 333 -6.44 -21.83 -0.58
N ALA A 334 -5.96 -22.36 0.55
CA ALA A 334 -4.79 -23.22 0.56
C ALA A 334 -5.13 -24.61 0.00
N THR A 335 -4.18 -25.21 -0.69
CA THR A 335 -4.27 -26.56 -1.28
C THR A 335 -3.86 -27.67 -0.31
N GLU A 336 -3.31 -27.28 0.85
CA GLU A 336 -2.91 -28.16 1.94
C GLU A 336 -3.44 -27.64 3.28
N TRP A 337 -3.98 -28.55 4.10
CA TRP A 337 -4.37 -28.34 5.48
C TRP A 337 -3.52 -29.23 6.37
N VAL A 338 -2.61 -28.63 7.14
CA VAL A 338 -1.82 -29.34 8.15
C VAL A 338 -2.49 -29.17 9.50
N SER A 339 -2.70 -30.27 10.23
CA SER A 339 -3.28 -30.27 11.58
C SER A 339 -2.73 -31.43 12.41
N ALA A 340 -3.23 -31.62 13.63
CA ALA A 340 -2.91 -32.78 14.46
C ALA A 340 -4.19 -33.52 14.85
N ALA A 341 -4.11 -34.85 15.00
CA ALA A 341 -5.25 -35.67 15.39
C ALA A 341 -5.88 -35.18 16.70
N GLY A 342 -7.20 -35.02 16.73
CA GLY A 342 -7.94 -34.49 17.87
C GLY A 342 -7.87 -32.96 18.05
N SER A 343 -7.26 -32.22 17.11
CA SER A 343 -7.32 -30.75 17.07
C SER A 343 -8.68 -30.23 16.61
N ASP A 344 -8.84 -28.91 16.63
CA ASP A 344 -10.07 -28.24 16.20
C ASP A 344 -10.42 -28.57 14.72
N PRO A 345 -11.71 -28.84 14.42
CA PRO A 345 -12.15 -29.04 13.04
C PRO A 345 -11.98 -27.79 12.16
N LEU A 346 -11.70 -28.00 10.87
CA LEU A 346 -11.67 -26.95 9.86
C LEU A 346 -13.06 -26.82 9.21
N ALA A 347 -13.69 -25.65 9.34
CA ALA A 347 -14.94 -25.33 8.66
C ALA A 347 -14.69 -24.54 7.37
N ILE A 348 -15.17 -25.07 6.25
CA ILE A 348 -15.05 -24.53 4.89
C ILE A 348 -16.44 -24.20 4.36
N ASN A 349 -16.67 -22.95 3.98
CA ASN A 349 -17.88 -22.55 3.27
C ASN A 349 -17.70 -22.74 1.77
N VAL A 350 -18.66 -23.41 1.15
CA VAL A 350 -18.72 -23.74 -0.27
C VAL A 350 -19.81 -22.91 -0.94
N SER A 351 -19.46 -22.25 -2.04
CA SER A 351 -20.42 -21.61 -2.93
C SER A 351 -20.43 -22.38 -4.24
N ALA A 352 -21.57 -22.99 -4.56
CA ALA A 352 -21.78 -23.70 -5.82
C ALA A 352 -22.93 -23.06 -6.60
N ILE A 353 -22.76 -22.84 -7.91
CA ILE A 353 -23.75 -22.17 -8.80
C ILE A 353 -23.84 -22.98 -10.10
N GLN A 354 -25.08 -23.19 -10.57
CA GLN A 354 -25.35 -23.94 -11.80
C GLN A 354 -24.97 -23.17 -13.06
N ASN A 355 -25.07 -23.83 -14.20
CA ASN A 355 -24.74 -23.27 -15.52
C ASN A 355 -25.68 -22.16 -16.03
N ASP A 356 -26.61 -21.67 -15.20
CA ASP A 356 -27.39 -20.45 -15.47
C ASP A 356 -26.78 -19.19 -14.82
N GLY A 357 -25.73 -19.35 -14.02
CA GLY A 357 -25.00 -18.28 -13.34
C GLY A 357 -25.74 -17.64 -12.16
N SER A 358 -26.86 -18.20 -11.70
CA SER A 358 -27.66 -17.60 -10.62
C SER A 358 -28.31 -18.61 -9.66
N THR A 359 -28.68 -19.80 -10.13
CA THR A 359 -29.27 -20.86 -9.30
C THR A 359 -28.17 -21.52 -8.48
N ALA A 360 -28.36 -21.61 -7.16
CA ALA A 360 -27.44 -22.35 -6.29
C ALA A 360 -27.39 -23.82 -6.70
N ASP A 361 -26.17 -24.35 -6.83
CA ASP A 361 -25.94 -25.77 -7.11
C ASP A 361 -25.79 -26.59 -5.82
N THR A 362 -25.99 -27.90 -5.93
CA THR A 362 -25.60 -28.83 -4.87
C THR A 362 -24.12 -29.16 -5.00
N PHE A 363 -23.52 -29.74 -3.96
CA PHE A 363 -22.15 -30.26 -4.02
C PHE A 363 -21.99 -31.42 -3.03
N THR A 364 -20.90 -32.16 -3.18
CA THR A 364 -20.45 -33.18 -2.21
C THR A 364 -19.02 -32.87 -1.78
N ALA A 365 -18.63 -33.35 -0.59
CA ALA A 365 -17.26 -33.32 -0.11
C ALA A 365 -16.94 -34.69 0.52
N ILE A 366 -15.88 -35.34 0.07
CA ILE A 366 -15.53 -36.71 0.48
C ILE A 366 -14.04 -36.76 0.83
N SER A 367 -13.69 -37.35 1.97
CA SER A 367 -12.30 -37.64 2.34
C SER A 367 -11.87 -38.97 1.74
N SER A 368 -10.63 -39.06 1.26
CA SER A 368 -10.00 -40.30 0.81
C SER A 368 -9.82 -41.29 1.97
N ASP A 369 -9.72 -40.80 3.20
CA ASP A 369 -9.68 -41.62 4.41
C ASP A 369 -10.43 -40.93 5.55
N SER A 370 -11.63 -41.42 5.85
CA SER A 370 -12.47 -40.90 6.94
C SER A 370 -11.96 -41.25 8.33
N ALA A 371 -11.05 -42.22 8.47
CA ALA A 371 -10.38 -42.53 9.73
C ALA A 371 -9.27 -41.51 10.04
N ILE A 372 -8.74 -40.82 9.03
CA ILE A 372 -7.77 -39.72 9.18
C ILE A 372 -8.49 -38.36 9.25
N VAL A 373 -9.37 -38.05 8.29
CA VAL A 373 -10.21 -36.84 8.29
C VAL A 373 -11.66 -37.20 8.05
N GLU A 374 -12.51 -36.99 9.07
CA GLU A 374 -13.96 -37.10 8.91
C GLU A 374 -14.51 -35.84 8.23
N VAL A 375 -15.40 -36.02 7.25
CA VAL A 375 -16.08 -34.94 6.53
C VAL A 375 -17.56 -34.93 6.89
N SER A 376 -18.07 -33.77 7.26
CA SER A 376 -19.51 -33.55 7.43
C SER A 376 -19.97 -32.33 6.64
N VAL A 377 -21.13 -32.42 5.99
CA VAL A 377 -21.70 -31.36 5.16
C VAL A 377 -23.03 -30.91 5.76
N ASN A 378 -23.15 -29.62 6.08
CA ASN A 378 -24.37 -29.01 6.59
C ASN A 378 -24.68 -27.73 5.79
N GLY A 379 -25.62 -27.84 4.85
CA GLY A 379 -25.90 -26.78 3.88
C GLY A 379 -24.63 -26.46 3.08
N ASN A 380 -24.18 -25.22 3.14
CA ASN A 380 -22.98 -24.76 2.44
C ASN A 380 -21.70 -24.87 3.25
N THR A 381 -21.75 -25.40 4.48
CA THR A 381 -20.56 -25.54 5.34
C THR A 381 -20.12 -27.00 5.39
N VAL A 382 -18.86 -27.24 5.02
CA VAL A 382 -18.17 -28.52 5.16
C VAL A 382 -17.24 -28.44 6.37
N THR A 383 -17.38 -29.36 7.31
CA THR A 383 -16.52 -29.46 8.49
C THR A 383 -15.62 -30.67 8.37
N LEU A 384 -14.31 -30.44 8.40
CA LEU A 384 -13.25 -31.45 8.36
C LEU A 384 -12.72 -31.67 9.78
N THR A 385 -12.85 -32.89 10.30
CA THR A 385 -12.41 -33.21 11.67
C THR A 385 -11.19 -34.13 11.63
N PRO A 386 -10.03 -33.72 12.19
CA PRO A 386 -8.81 -34.52 12.17
C PRO A 386 -8.89 -35.61 13.24
N LYS A 387 -8.90 -36.89 12.84
CA LYS A 387 -9.14 -38.04 13.72
C LYS A 387 -7.88 -38.80 14.10
N ALA A 388 -7.00 -39.05 13.14
CA ALA A 388 -5.80 -39.86 13.31
C ALA A 388 -4.65 -39.34 12.46
N GLN A 389 -3.41 -39.69 12.82
CA GLN A 389 -2.23 -39.33 12.04
C GLN A 389 -2.30 -39.96 10.65
N GLY A 390 -1.95 -39.20 9.62
CA GLY A 390 -1.81 -39.67 8.25
C GLY A 390 -2.17 -38.59 7.24
N ASN A 391 -2.24 -38.96 5.96
CA ASN A 391 -2.62 -38.05 4.89
C ASN A 391 -3.99 -38.44 4.33
N ALA A 392 -4.82 -37.46 4.01
CA ALA A 392 -6.09 -37.65 3.32
C ALA A 392 -6.31 -36.56 2.27
N GLN A 393 -7.04 -36.85 1.20
CA GLN A 393 -7.50 -35.86 0.22
C GLN A 393 -8.99 -35.64 0.38
N ILE A 394 -9.40 -34.37 0.43
CA ILE A 394 -10.80 -33.99 0.49
C ILE A 394 -11.19 -33.46 -0.89
N VAL A 395 -12.08 -34.18 -1.57
CA VAL A 395 -12.56 -33.85 -2.91
C VAL A 395 -13.94 -33.23 -2.80
N PHE A 396 -14.05 -31.96 -3.20
CA PHE A 396 -15.30 -31.24 -3.38
C PHE A 396 -15.75 -31.38 -4.82
N THR A 397 -17.01 -31.76 -5.06
CA THR A 397 -17.56 -31.99 -6.41
C THR A 397 -18.87 -31.24 -6.58
N ALA A 398 -19.02 -30.45 -7.64
CA ALA A 398 -20.27 -29.79 -7.96
C ALA A 398 -21.35 -30.80 -8.38
N GLY A 399 -22.60 -30.52 -8.05
CA GLY A 399 -23.72 -31.44 -8.23
C GLY A 399 -24.22 -31.51 -9.67
N SER A 400 -24.33 -30.36 -10.33
CA SER A 400 -24.80 -30.26 -11.71
C SER A 400 -23.75 -30.64 -12.76
N ASP A 401 -22.47 -30.52 -12.41
CA ASP A 401 -21.34 -30.95 -13.25
C ASP A 401 -20.24 -31.61 -12.41
N LYS A 402 -20.18 -32.94 -12.47
CA LYS A 402 -19.23 -33.74 -11.70
C LYS A 402 -17.77 -33.57 -12.14
N THR A 403 -17.52 -32.93 -13.28
CA THR A 403 -16.17 -32.59 -13.74
C THR A 403 -15.60 -31.36 -13.01
N VAL A 404 -16.45 -30.53 -12.40
CA VAL A 404 -16.02 -29.38 -11.61
C VAL A 404 -15.70 -29.84 -10.19
N GLN A 405 -14.40 -29.98 -9.91
CA GLN A 405 -13.88 -30.45 -8.62
C GLN A 405 -12.84 -29.49 -8.01
N LYS A 406 -12.72 -29.51 -6.68
CA LYS A 406 -11.62 -28.90 -5.92
C LYS A 406 -11.06 -29.93 -4.93
N ILE A 407 -9.74 -30.00 -4.81
CA ILE A 407 -9.05 -30.96 -3.93
C ILE A 407 -8.30 -30.19 -2.85
N LEU A 408 -8.47 -30.60 -1.60
CA LEU A 408 -7.69 -30.15 -0.45
C LEU A 408 -6.90 -31.35 0.11
N ASN A 409 -5.57 -31.26 0.14
CA ASN A 409 -4.75 -32.25 0.81
C ASN A 409 -4.76 -31.97 2.32
N ALA A 410 -4.93 -32.98 3.14
CA ALA A 410 -4.86 -32.90 4.59
C ALA A 410 -3.72 -33.75 5.11
N ASN A 411 -2.79 -33.14 5.84
CA ASN A 411 -1.68 -33.81 6.51
C ASN A 411 -1.91 -33.71 8.03
N ILE A 412 -2.28 -34.83 8.64
CA ILE A 412 -2.64 -34.91 10.05
C ILE A 412 -1.47 -35.54 10.82
N GLU A 413 -0.91 -34.77 11.72
CA GLU A 413 0.16 -35.19 12.62
C GLU A 413 -0.40 -35.96 13.84
N PRO A 414 0.44 -36.66 14.62
CA PRO A 414 0.01 -37.37 15.82
C PRO A 414 -0.80 -36.48 16.79
N ALA A 415 -1.71 -37.11 17.52
CA ALA A 415 -2.41 -36.43 18.60
C ALA A 415 -1.41 -35.94 19.65
N TRP A 416 -1.73 -34.81 20.29
CA TRP A 416 -0.94 -34.33 21.41
C TRP A 416 -0.95 -35.38 22.55
N ILE A 417 0.25 -35.74 23.02
CA ILE A 417 0.48 -36.60 24.18
C ILE A 417 1.39 -35.83 25.12
N MET A 418 1.08 -35.87 26.42
CA MET A 418 1.90 -35.23 27.45
C MET A 418 3.32 -35.79 27.39
N PRO A 419 4.36 -34.98 27.11
CA PRO A 419 5.74 -35.46 27.10
C PRO A 419 6.14 -35.97 28.48
N THR A 420 7.01 -36.97 28.53
CA THR A 420 7.49 -37.58 29.80
C THR A 420 9.00 -37.63 29.90
N THR A 421 9.71 -37.05 28.93
CA THR A 421 11.18 -36.98 28.91
C THR A 421 11.68 -36.22 30.14
N ASP A 422 12.59 -36.82 30.89
CA ASP A 422 13.25 -36.20 32.04
C ASP A 422 14.64 -35.70 31.61
N TYR A 423 14.85 -34.38 31.68
CA TYR A 423 16.13 -33.74 31.35
C TYR A 423 16.99 -33.46 32.58
N GLY A 424 16.59 -33.90 33.77
CA GLY A 424 17.27 -33.60 35.02
C GLY A 424 17.00 -32.17 35.52
N ASN A 425 18.04 -31.50 36.05
CA ASN A 425 17.89 -30.16 36.61
C ASN A 425 17.72 -29.11 35.50
N LEU A 426 16.60 -28.37 35.54
CA LEU A 426 16.29 -27.29 34.61
C LEU A 426 16.53 -25.89 35.19
N GLY A 427 17.07 -25.80 36.40
CA GLY A 427 17.35 -24.51 37.05
C GLY A 427 18.21 -23.60 36.16
N GLY A 428 17.68 -22.42 35.86
CA GLY A 428 18.31 -21.44 34.95
C GLY A 428 18.22 -21.75 33.45
N ALA A 429 17.69 -22.92 33.06
CA ALA A 429 17.38 -23.22 31.65
C ALA A 429 16.01 -22.67 31.25
N VAL A 430 15.11 -22.49 32.22
CA VAL A 430 13.78 -21.90 32.03
C VAL A 430 13.66 -20.54 32.73
N SER A 431 12.79 -19.68 32.20
CA SER A 431 12.45 -18.38 32.79
C SER A 431 10.94 -18.12 32.66
N PRO A 432 10.23 -17.75 33.74
CA PRO A 432 10.69 -17.74 35.12
C PRO A 432 11.18 -19.11 35.58
N ASP A 433 12.11 -19.12 36.55
CA ASP A 433 12.71 -20.36 37.05
C ASP A 433 11.68 -21.25 37.75
N LEU A 434 12.04 -22.52 37.98
CA LEU A 434 11.14 -23.51 38.59
C LEU A 434 10.59 -23.03 39.94
N GLY A 435 9.27 -22.99 40.09
CA GLY A 435 8.60 -22.58 41.33
C GLY A 435 8.63 -21.08 41.60
N ALA A 436 8.94 -20.24 40.60
CA ALA A 436 8.93 -18.80 40.74
C ALA A 436 7.54 -18.28 41.16
N THR A 437 7.52 -17.36 42.14
CA THR A 437 6.28 -16.75 42.66
C THR A 437 6.25 -15.25 42.36
N GLY A 438 5.08 -14.62 42.51
CA GLY A 438 4.92 -13.19 42.25
C GLY A 438 5.11 -12.81 40.77
N GLN A 439 4.87 -13.76 39.86
CA GLN A 439 5.02 -13.54 38.43
C GLN A 439 3.87 -12.69 37.86
N TYR A 440 4.16 -11.93 36.83
CA TYR A 440 3.18 -11.06 36.18
C TYR A 440 2.21 -11.85 35.32
N ILE A 441 0.95 -11.44 35.30
CA ILE A 441 -0.10 -12.11 34.48
C ILE A 441 0.12 -11.95 32.98
N ASP A 442 0.94 -10.99 32.58
CA ASP A 442 1.32 -10.70 31.19
C ASP A 442 2.80 -11.00 30.92
N GLY A 443 3.43 -11.76 31.81
CA GLY A 443 4.79 -12.26 31.63
C GLY A 443 4.91 -13.30 30.52
N LYS A 444 6.12 -13.42 29.96
CA LYS A 444 6.47 -14.44 28.97
C LYS A 444 7.15 -15.62 29.65
N PHE A 445 7.09 -16.78 29.01
CA PHE A 445 7.91 -17.94 29.37
C PHE A 445 9.04 -18.11 28.37
N ALA A 446 10.18 -18.62 28.83
CA ALA A 446 11.31 -18.91 27.97
C ALA A 446 12.01 -20.19 28.38
N ILE A 447 12.53 -20.93 27.41
CA ILE A 447 13.44 -22.04 27.62
C ILE A 447 14.67 -21.88 26.72
N THR A 448 15.86 -22.07 27.30
CA THR A 448 17.15 -21.94 26.63
C THR A 448 17.73 -23.33 26.37
N PHE A 449 18.01 -23.63 25.12
CA PHE A 449 18.56 -24.91 24.66
C PHE A 449 20.09 -24.87 24.59
N ASP A 450 20.75 -26.03 24.58
CA ASP A 450 22.21 -26.14 24.49
C ASP A 450 22.75 -25.71 23.12
N ASN A 451 21.91 -25.81 22.08
CA ASN A 451 22.22 -25.42 20.71
C ASN A 451 21.09 -24.60 20.11
N THR A 452 21.40 -23.87 19.05
CA THR A 452 20.41 -23.22 18.19
C THR A 452 19.50 -24.29 17.57
N PRO A 453 18.18 -24.25 17.82
CA PRO A 453 17.24 -25.12 17.15
C PRO A 453 17.22 -24.88 15.64
N THR A 454 16.78 -25.88 14.88
CA THR A 454 16.65 -25.78 13.42
C THR A 454 15.42 -25.00 12.97
N GLY A 455 14.40 -24.88 13.84
CA GLY A 455 13.18 -24.13 13.58
C GLY A 455 12.05 -24.52 14.54
N LEU A 456 10.90 -23.87 14.38
CA LEU A 456 9.65 -24.31 14.98
C LEU A 456 8.99 -25.37 14.10
N GLY A 457 8.22 -26.28 14.71
CA GLY A 457 7.39 -27.21 13.96
C GLY A 457 6.28 -26.51 13.19
N THR A 458 5.84 -27.13 12.10
CA THR A 458 4.61 -26.75 11.40
C THR A 458 3.36 -27.16 12.18
N THR A 459 3.50 -28.16 13.06
CA THR A 459 2.53 -28.58 14.06
C THR A 459 3.19 -28.63 15.43
N GLY A 460 2.39 -28.63 16.50
CA GLY A 460 2.89 -28.63 17.86
C GLY A 460 2.30 -27.49 18.67
N GLU A 461 2.18 -27.74 19.97
CA GLU A 461 1.53 -26.83 20.90
C GLU A 461 2.31 -26.74 22.21
N VAL A 462 2.36 -25.53 22.75
CA VAL A 462 2.60 -25.29 24.17
C VAL A 462 1.24 -25.29 24.87
N ARG A 463 1.14 -25.97 26.01
CA ARG A 463 -0.07 -26.00 26.83
C ARG A 463 0.23 -25.54 28.24
N ILE A 464 -0.63 -24.68 28.76
CA ILE A 464 -0.56 -24.17 30.13
C ILE A 464 -1.75 -24.71 30.91
N PHE A 465 -1.49 -25.27 32.08
CA PHE A 465 -2.51 -25.83 32.96
C PHE A 465 -2.58 -25.07 34.28
N ASN A 466 -3.76 -24.90 34.86
CA ASN A 466 -3.91 -24.37 36.22
C ASN A 466 -3.53 -25.43 37.29
N ALA A 467 -3.59 -25.05 38.56
CA ALA A 467 -3.31 -25.95 39.69
C ALA A 467 -4.26 -27.16 39.83
N ASN A 468 -5.45 -27.10 39.20
CA ASN A 468 -6.40 -28.22 39.16
C ASN A 468 -6.09 -29.21 38.02
N GLY A 469 -5.17 -28.88 37.13
CA GLY A 469 -4.87 -29.65 35.92
C GLY A 469 -5.77 -29.31 34.73
N ASP A 470 -6.57 -28.25 34.80
CA ASP A 470 -7.38 -27.79 33.67
C ASP A 470 -6.50 -27.02 32.68
N LEU A 471 -6.71 -27.27 31.39
CA LEU A 471 -6.07 -26.50 30.31
C LEU A 471 -6.59 -25.06 30.33
N VAL A 472 -5.69 -24.08 30.47
CA VAL A 472 -6.02 -22.65 30.42
C VAL A 472 -5.55 -21.97 29.15
N ASP A 473 -4.49 -22.49 28.52
CA ASP A 473 -3.97 -21.94 27.28
C ASP A 473 -3.40 -23.04 26.37
N ARG A 474 -3.61 -22.87 25.07
CA ARG A 474 -3.09 -23.72 24.00
C ARG A 474 -2.52 -22.82 22.91
N ILE A 475 -1.20 -22.84 22.76
CA ILE A 475 -0.46 -21.98 21.83
C ILE A 475 0.17 -22.85 20.74
N LYS A 476 -0.25 -22.64 19.49
CA LYS A 476 0.21 -23.37 18.31
C LYS A 476 1.53 -22.83 17.78
N ALA A 477 2.37 -23.72 17.26
CA ALA A 477 3.64 -23.38 16.62
C ALA A 477 3.48 -22.67 15.26
N SER A 478 2.34 -22.85 14.59
CA SER A 478 2.02 -22.20 13.32
C SER A 478 0.53 -21.84 13.23
N GLY A 479 0.18 -20.90 12.34
CA GLY A 479 -1.22 -20.51 12.09
C GLY A 479 -1.94 -19.95 13.32
N GLU A 480 -1.21 -19.32 14.24
CA GLU A 480 -1.76 -18.83 15.48
C GLU A 480 -2.43 -17.45 15.34
N THR A 481 -3.46 -17.25 16.16
CA THR A 481 -4.18 -15.99 16.29
C THR A 481 -4.17 -15.53 17.73
N ASN A 482 -4.04 -14.22 17.97
CA ASN A 482 -4.15 -13.66 19.30
C ASN A 482 -5.32 -12.67 19.37
N GLU A 483 -6.06 -12.74 20.48
CA GLU A 483 -7.15 -11.84 20.80
C GLU A 483 -6.68 -10.89 21.91
N ILE A 484 -6.60 -9.59 21.62
CA ILE A 484 -5.95 -8.60 22.49
C ILE A 484 -6.88 -7.44 22.87
N GLY A 485 -6.67 -6.91 24.07
CA GLY A 485 -7.24 -5.63 24.52
C GLY A 485 -8.74 -5.62 24.77
N LEU A 486 -9.26 -6.53 25.60
CA LEU A 486 -10.68 -6.53 25.97
C LEU A 486 -11.12 -5.15 26.50
N SER A 487 -12.04 -4.50 25.79
CA SER A 487 -12.60 -3.20 26.12
C SER A 487 -13.85 -3.32 27.01
N ALA A 488 -14.23 -2.22 27.68
CA ALA A 488 -15.40 -2.19 28.56
C ALA A 488 -16.72 -2.59 27.86
N ASP A 489 -16.82 -2.39 26.54
CA ASP A 489 -17.95 -2.79 25.71
C ASP A 489 -17.80 -4.21 25.11
N ASN A 490 -16.95 -5.06 25.71
CA ASN A 490 -16.66 -6.45 25.32
C ASN A 490 -16.20 -6.60 23.87
N LYS A 491 -15.37 -5.67 23.40
CA LYS A 491 -14.69 -5.77 22.12
C LYS A 491 -13.22 -6.10 22.30
N THR A 492 -12.68 -6.85 21.36
CA THR A 492 -11.26 -7.20 21.29
C THR A 492 -10.75 -6.97 19.87
N ARG A 493 -9.44 -6.99 19.73
CA ARG A 493 -8.78 -7.00 18.42
C ARG A 493 -8.19 -8.38 18.19
N VAL A 494 -8.57 -9.05 17.12
CA VAL A 494 -8.10 -10.40 16.78
C VAL A 494 -7.14 -10.33 15.60
N LEU A 495 -5.93 -10.88 15.76
CA LEU A 495 -4.85 -10.79 14.78
C LEU A 495 -4.23 -12.16 14.53
N ASN A 496 -3.77 -12.40 13.30
CA ASN A 496 -2.76 -13.43 13.04
C ASN A 496 -1.44 -12.99 13.68
N GLN A 497 -0.93 -13.79 14.61
CA GLN A 497 0.28 -13.48 15.38
C GLN A 497 0.94 -14.78 15.85
N ALA A 498 2.24 -14.92 15.55
CA ALA A 498 3.05 -15.95 16.20
C ALA A 498 3.27 -15.60 17.67
N LEU A 499 2.96 -16.56 18.55
CA LEU A 499 3.14 -16.44 20.00
C LEU A 499 4.31 -17.31 20.51
N LEU A 500 4.86 -18.15 19.63
CA LEU A 500 6.10 -18.88 19.85
C LEU A 500 7.16 -18.30 18.92
N THR A 501 8.30 -17.87 19.48
CA THR A 501 9.39 -17.30 18.69
C THR A 501 10.73 -17.88 19.14
N LEU A 502 11.64 -18.09 18.19
CA LEU A 502 13.02 -18.50 18.47
C LEU A 502 13.94 -17.29 18.40
N ASN A 503 14.64 -17.01 19.49
CA ASN A 503 15.70 -16.02 19.55
C ASN A 503 17.04 -16.72 19.84
N GLY A 504 17.82 -17.00 18.80
CA GLY A 504 19.02 -17.81 18.91
C GLY A 504 18.70 -19.22 19.40
N ASN A 505 19.23 -19.60 20.56
CA ASN A 505 18.97 -20.90 21.20
C ASN A 505 17.81 -20.87 22.21
N GLN A 506 17.02 -19.81 22.26
CA GLN A 506 15.93 -19.65 23.22
C GLN A 506 14.57 -19.70 22.51
N LEU A 507 13.63 -20.48 23.03
CA LEU A 507 12.21 -20.38 22.70
C LEU A 507 11.56 -19.39 23.66
N ILE A 508 10.91 -18.37 23.13
CA ILE A 508 10.02 -17.46 23.84
C ILE A 508 8.57 -17.89 23.58
N ILE A 509 7.80 -17.96 24.65
CA ILE A 509 6.41 -18.38 24.70
C ILE A 509 5.60 -17.20 25.26
N GLU A 510 4.70 -16.67 24.45
CA GLU A 510 3.76 -15.62 24.84
C GLU A 510 2.38 -16.23 25.08
N PRO A 511 1.88 -16.26 26.32
CA PRO A 511 0.49 -16.65 26.59
C PRO A 511 -0.49 -15.79 25.81
N HIS A 512 -1.63 -16.37 25.41
CA HIS A 512 -2.75 -15.59 24.91
C HIS A 512 -3.16 -14.55 25.96
N ARG A 513 -3.52 -13.34 25.52
CA ARG A 513 -3.78 -12.25 26.46
C ARG A 513 -5.07 -12.52 27.26
N GLY A 514 -5.00 -12.34 28.57
CA GLY A 514 -6.17 -12.47 29.47
C GLY A 514 -6.49 -13.88 29.95
N VAL A 515 -5.65 -14.89 29.66
CA VAL A 515 -5.88 -16.28 30.12
C VAL A 515 -5.18 -16.61 31.45
N ILE A 516 -4.15 -15.83 31.81
CA ILE A 516 -3.42 -15.94 33.07
C ILE A 516 -4.02 -14.94 34.07
N ASN A 517 -4.42 -15.43 35.24
CA ASN A 517 -5.10 -14.68 36.29
C ASN A 517 -4.19 -14.45 37.50
N TYR A 518 -4.51 -13.44 38.30
CA TYR A 518 -3.84 -13.19 39.58
C TYR A 518 -4.13 -14.31 40.60
N ASN A 519 -3.19 -14.49 41.52
CA ASN A 519 -3.24 -15.43 42.64
C ASN A 519 -3.45 -16.90 42.22
N GLU A 520 -2.99 -17.26 41.02
CA GLU A 520 -3.06 -18.62 40.50
C GLU A 520 -1.67 -19.24 40.33
N THR A 521 -1.62 -20.56 40.16
CA THR A 521 -0.41 -21.32 39.83
C THR A 521 -0.62 -22.07 38.53
N TYR A 522 0.37 -22.00 37.65
CA TYR A 522 0.33 -22.55 36.30
C TYR A 522 1.48 -23.50 36.04
N THR A 523 1.21 -24.59 35.34
CA THR A 523 2.22 -25.53 34.82
C THR A 523 2.38 -25.31 33.31
N VAL A 524 3.60 -25.05 32.86
CA VAL A 524 3.92 -24.82 31.45
C VAL A 524 4.51 -26.08 30.83
N THR A 525 3.97 -26.50 29.69
CA THR A 525 4.38 -27.73 28.99
C THR A 525 4.58 -27.48 27.50
N ILE A 526 5.52 -28.18 26.87
CA ILE A 526 5.92 -27.99 25.48
C ILE A 526 5.79 -29.31 24.73
N GLY A 527 4.96 -29.38 23.69
CA GLY A 527 4.87 -30.58 22.84
C GLY A 527 6.20 -30.90 22.13
N ASN A 528 6.41 -32.18 21.81
CA ASN A 528 7.63 -32.65 21.14
C ASN A 528 7.85 -32.07 19.74
N ASN A 529 6.78 -31.75 19.02
CA ASN A 529 6.87 -31.20 17.67
C ASN A 529 7.04 -29.67 17.66
N VAL A 530 7.04 -28.98 18.81
CA VAL A 530 7.12 -27.50 18.85
C VAL A 530 8.48 -26.98 18.38
N VAL A 531 9.58 -27.57 18.86
CA VAL A 531 10.95 -27.10 18.56
C VAL A 531 11.74 -28.22 17.92
N LEU A 532 12.29 -27.97 16.72
CA LEU A 532 12.98 -28.98 15.93
C LEU A 532 14.50 -28.92 16.14
N GLY A 533 15.13 -30.06 16.39
CA GLY A 533 16.59 -30.20 16.44
C GLY A 533 17.28 -29.51 17.62
N ALA A 534 16.53 -29.19 18.68
CA ALA A 534 17.08 -28.65 19.91
C ALA A 534 17.64 -29.74 20.83
N LYS A 535 18.58 -29.36 21.71
CA LYS A 535 19.06 -30.18 22.82
C LYS A 535 18.89 -29.47 24.14
N LEU A 536 18.62 -30.23 25.18
CA LEU A 536 18.53 -29.75 26.54
C LEU A 536 19.30 -30.69 27.46
N ASN A 537 20.26 -30.16 28.21
CA ASN A 537 21.17 -30.92 29.07
C ASN A 537 21.89 -32.08 28.34
N GLY A 538 22.29 -31.85 27.08
CA GLY A 538 23.02 -32.78 26.23
C GLY A 538 22.17 -33.81 25.50
N MET A 539 20.85 -33.84 25.75
CA MET A 539 19.90 -34.80 25.15
C MET A 539 19.04 -34.12 24.09
N ASP A 540 18.60 -34.89 23.09
CA ASP A 540 17.67 -34.37 22.07
C ASP A 540 16.34 -33.98 22.73
N PHE A 541 15.86 -32.78 22.41
CA PHE A 541 14.63 -32.25 22.98
C PHE A 541 13.42 -32.88 22.27
N ASN A 542 12.67 -33.66 23.03
CA ASN A 542 11.43 -34.34 22.64
C ASN A 542 10.26 -33.87 23.54
N GLY A 543 10.09 -32.54 23.64
CA GLY A 543 9.06 -31.89 24.45
C GLY A 543 9.39 -31.84 25.94
N LEU A 544 8.57 -31.09 26.69
CA LEU A 544 8.68 -30.87 28.13
C LEU A 544 7.32 -31.07 28.81
N GLY A 545 7.22 -32.04 29.72
CA GLY A 545 5.98 -32.41 30.40
C GLY A 545 5.78 -31.74 31.76
N ASP A 546 4.67 -32.07 32.41
CA ASP A 546 4.39 -31.69 33.81
C ASP A 546 5.40 -32.31 34.80
N ASN A 547 5.97 -33.47 34.45
CA ASN A 547 7.06 -34.13 35.16
C ASN A 547 8.32 -33.26 35.33
N ALA A 548 8.50 -32.25 34.46
CA ALA A 548 9.59 -31.29 34.55
C ALA A 548 9.42 -30.27 35.70
N GLY A 549 8.21 -30.15 36.26
CA GLY A 549 7.93 -29.28 37.41
C GLY A 549 8.04 -27.78 37.10
N TRP A 550 7.89 -27.36 35.84
CA TRP A 550 7.90 -25.94 35.47
C TRP A 550 6.59 -25.25 35.87
N GLN A 551 6.50 -24.95 37.16
CA GLN A 551 5.37 -24.28 37.79
C GLN A 551 5.73 -22.83 38.14
N VAL A 552 4.79 -21.92 37.88
CA VAL A 552 4.89 -20.51 38.26
C VAL A 552 3.64 -20.05 38.99
N SER A 553 3.79 -19.17 39.99
CA SER A 553 2.66 -18.54 40.68
C SER A 553 2.64 -17.04 40.42
N THR A 554 1.47 -16.53 40.09
CA THR A 554 1.29 -15.11 39.76
C THR A 554 1.19 -14.22 41.02
N GLN A 555 1.33 -12.90 40.84
CA GLN A 555 1.06 -11.90 41.88
C GLN A 555 -0.35 -12.06 42.47
N ALA A 556 -0.53 -11.68 43.74
CA ALA A 556 -1.81 -11.88 44.44
C ALA A 556 -2.95 -10.98 43.92
N GLN A 557 -2.62 -9.80 43.39
CA GLN A 557 -3.58 -8.81 42.89
C GLN A 557 -2.89 -7.86 41.92
N GLY A 558 -3.68 -7.23 41.04
CA GLY A 558 -3.22 -6.16 40.17
C GLY A 558 -3.23 -4.78 40.85
N PRO A 559 -3.06 -3.71 40.06
CA PRO A 559 -3.12 -2.34 40.56
C PRO A 559 -4.46 -2.01 41.23
N ASP A 560 -4.43 -1.08 42.19
CA ASP A 560 -5.64 -0.57 42.84
C ASP A 560 -6.55 0.12 41.80
N ALA A 561 -7.85 -0.16 41.82
CA ALA A 561 -8.81 0.43 40.88
C ALA A 561 -8.91 1.97 40.98
N SER A 562 -8.43 2.57 42.06
CA SER A 562 -8.32 4.03 42.23
C SER A 562 -7.02 4.63 41.70
N ALA A 563 -6.11 3.82 41.15
CA ALA A 563 -4.86 4.30 40.59
C ALA A 563 -5.11 5.29 39.45
N THR A 564 -4.45 6.44 39.52
CA THR A 564 -4.44 7.46 38.45
C THR A 564 -3.15 7.40 37.62
N SER A 565 -2.25 6.49 37.98
CA SER A 565 -0.97 6.27 37.30
C SER A 565 -0.54 4.82 37.51
N ILE A 566 -0.11 4.15 36.44
CA ILE A 566 0.45 2.79 36.47
C ILE A 566 1.78 2.74 35.69
N THR A 567 2.60 1.71 35.95
CA THR A 567 3.95 1.57 35.36
C THR A 567 4.09 0.28 34.57
N VAL A 568 4.68 0.39 33.37
CA VAL A 568 5.07 -0.72 32.51
C VAL A 568 6.59 -0.79 32.46
N ASP A 569 7.15 -1.97 32.70
CA ASP A 569 8.59 -2.23 32.70
C ASP A 569 8.84 -3.71 32.34
N ASP A 570 9.73 -4.01 31.40
CA ASP A 570 9.99 -5.37 30.94
C ASP A 570 10.95 -6.14 31.86
N ASP A 571 11.80 -5.45 32.62
CA ASP A 571 12.81 -6.07 33.49
C ASP A 571 12.83 -5.57 34.95
N GLY A 572 12.20 -4.43 35.25
CA GLY A 572 12.20 -3.82 36.59
C GLY A 572 10.94 -4.04 37.42
N ASP A 573 10.75 -3.19 38.45
CA ASP A 573 9.53 -3.15 39.26
C ASP A 573 8.41 -2.41 38.49
N ALA A 574 7.33 -3.13 38.20
CA ALA A 574 6.22 -2.63 37.40
C ALA A 574 4.86 -3.10 37.92
N ASP A 575 3.79 -2.50 37.39
CA ASP A 575 2.43 -3.03 37.47
C ASP A 575 2.18 -4.07 36.37
N PHE A 576 2.77 -3.87 35.19
CA PHE A 576 2.62 -4.74 34.01
C PHE A 576 3.95 -4.90 33.27
N ARG A 577 4.16 -6.06 32.63
CA ARG A 577 5.30 -6.29 31.72
C ARG A 577 5.10 -5.73 30.33
N THR A 578 3.86 -5.42 29.97
CA THR A 578 3.46 -5.08 28.62
C THR A 578 2.50 -3.91 28.58
N VAL A 579 2.62 -3.09 27.53
CA VAL A 579 1.77 -1.92 27.33
C VAL A 579 0.32 -2.34 27.09
N GLN A 580 0.07 -3.43 26.36
CA GLN A 580 -1.29 -3.91 26.13
C GLN A 580 -1.99 -4.37 27.40
N ALA A 581 -1.28 -4.98 28.36
CA ALA A 581 -1.91 -5.38 29.63
C ALA A 581 -2.34 -4.15 30.44
N ALA A 582 -1.49 -3.11 30.48
CA ALA A 582 -1.83 -1.83 31.07
C ALA A 582 -3.06 -1.19 30.38
N LEU A 583 -3.09 -1.14 29.05
CA LEU A 583 -4.25 -0.63 28.30
C LEU A 583 -5.53 -1.42 28.60
N THR A 584 -5.43 -2.74 28.66
CA THR A 584 -6.57 -3.63 28.97
C THR A 584 -7.10 -3.35 30.37
N TRP A 585 -6.20 -3.23 31.36
CA TRP A 585 -6.58 -2.90 32.72
C TRP A 585 -7.26 -1.54 32.80
N VAL A 586 -6.72 -0.51 32.13
CA VAL A 586 -7.31 0.83 32.09
C VAL A 586 -8.72 0.78 31.49
N MET A 587 -8.90 0.11 30.35
CA MET A 587 -10.22 0.00 29.71
C MET A 587 -11.25 -0.75 30.56
N GLN A 588 -10.83 -1.74 31.37
CA GLN A 588 -11.74 -2.54 32.20
C GLN A 588 -12.04 -1.92 33.56
N ASN A 589 -11.10 -1.19 34.15
CA ASN A 589 -11.15 -0.84 35.57
C ASN A 589 -11.33 0.66 35.84
N THR A 590 -11.30 1.50 34.80
CA THR A 590 -11.47 2.95 34.95
C THR A 590 -12.68 3.46 34.16
N ALA A 591 -13.29 4.54 34.64
CA ALA A 591 -14.34 5.21 33.87
C ALA A 591 -13.78 5.78 32.57
N GLN A 592 -14.61 5.81 31.53
CA GLN A 592 -14.22 6.27 30.19
C GLN A 592 -13.51 7.63 30.23
N ASP A 593 -14.05 8.61 30.96
CA ASP A 593 -13.57 10.00 31.04
C ASP A 593 -12.53 10.26 32.15
N ALA A 594 -12.25 9.29 33.02
CA ALA A 594 -11.29 9.47 34.12
C ALA A 594 -9.85 9.60 33.58
N ALA A 595 -9.13 10.65 33.98
CA ALA A 595 -7.74 10.84 33.58
C ALA A 595 -6.82 9.77 34.22
N ILE A 596 -5.92 9.20 33.42
CA ILE A 596 -4.95 8.20 33.89
C ILE A 596 -3.68 8.20 33.04
N THR A 597 -2.55 7.91 33.67
CA THR A 597 -1.24 7.83 33.01
C THR A 597 -0.67 6.41 33.06
N ILE A 598 -0.14 5.94 31.93
CA ILE A 598 0.70 4.75 31.81
C ILE A 598 2.14 5.24 31.61
N ASN A 599 3.02 4.99 32.58
CA ASN A 599 4.44 5.30 32.47
C ASN A 599 5.17 4.07 31.94
N VAL A 600 5.90 4.21 30.83
CA VAL A 600 6.61 3.09 30.19
C VAL A 600 8.11 3.29 30.39
N LYS A 601 8.78 2.31 30.99
CA LYS A 601 10.23 2.33 31.20
C LYS A 601 10.98 2.02 29.92
N ASN A 602 12.25 2.43 29.87
CA ASN A 602 13.11 2.13 28.72
C ASN A 602 13.18 0.61 28.50
N GLY A 603 12.94 0.17 27.27
CA GLY A 603 12.77 -1.23 26.92
C GLY A 603 12.29 -1.38 25.48
N THR A 604 12.34 -2.61 24.94
CA THR A 604 11.78 -2.92 23.62
C THR A 604 10.58 -3.85 23.74
N TYR A 605 9.41 -3.30 23.44
CA TYR A 605 8.12 -3.97 23.63
C TYR A 605 7.61 -4.51 22.29
N ASN A 606 7.74 -5.81 22.07
CA ASN A 606 7.20 -6.49 20.88
C ASN A 606 5.69 -6.66 20.98
N GLU A 607 4.97 -5.59 20.65
CA GLU A 607 3.53 -5.51 20.90
C GLU A 607 2.74 -4.91 19.75
N ARG A 608 1.54 -5.47 19.54
CA ARG A 608 0.46 -4.87 18.78
C ARG A 608 -0.56 -4.42 19.82
N LEU A 609 -1.02 -3.18 19.69
CA LEU A 609 -1.80 -2.48 20.70
C LEU A 609 -3.23 -2.19 20.24
N TYR A 610 -4.14 -2.17 21.19
CA TYR A 610 -5.55 -1.87 21.01
C TYR A 610 -6.08 -1.05 22.18
N LEU A 611 -6.66 0.09 21.85
CA LEU A 611 -7.33 1.01 22.77
C LEU A 611 -8.71 1.35 22.20
N ARG A 612 -9.73 1.34 23.05
CA ARG A 612 -11.09 1.64 22.63
C ARG A 612 -11.87 2.41 23.69
N ASN A 613 -12.57 3.46 23.24
CA ASN A 613 -13.53 4.23 24.04
C ASN A 613 -13.00 4.67 25.41
N LYS A 614 -11.73 5.07 25.48
CA LYS A 614 -11.10 5.61 26.68
C LYS A 614 -10.60 7.01 26.39
N ASP A 615 -11.05 7.96 27.20
CA ASP A 615 -10.69 9.36 27.06
C ASP A 615 -9.59 9.74 28.08
N ASN A 616 -8.91 10.87 27.90
CA ASN A 616 -7.96 11.43 28.87
C ASN A 616 -6.84 10.45 29.32
N LEU A 617 -6.37 9.58 28.41
CA LEU A 617 -5.28 8.64 28.66
C LEU A 617 -3.95 9.25 28.22
N SER A 618 -2.93 9.20 29.08
CA SER A 618 -1.55 9.52 28.72
C SER A 618 -0.66 8.27 28.76
N ILE A 619 0.12 8.05 27.71
CA ILE A 619 1.18 7.03 27.66
C ILE A 619 2.50 7.79 27.55
N ILE A 620 3.29 7.77 28.62
CA ILE A 620 4.50 8.57 28.75
C ILE A 620 5.68 7.62 28.90
N GLY A 621 6.56 7.59 27.90
CA GLY A 621 7.80 6.87 27.98
C GLY A 621 8.83 7.58 28.86
N GLU A 622 9.74 6.82 29.46
CA GLU A 622 10.88 7.35 30.20
C GLU A 622 11.81 8.18 29.32
N SER A 623 11.97 7.78 28.06
CA SER A 623 12.69 8.56 27.06
C SER A 623 12.27 8.19 25.64
N ARG A 624 12.31 9.18 24.74
CA ARG A 624 11.96 9.05 23.33
C ARG A 624 12.68 7.89 22.62
N ASP A 625 13.99 7.76 22.83
CA ASP A 625 14.81 6.76 22.14
C ASP A 625 14.98 5.45 22.93
N GLY A 626 14.74 5.47 24.25
CA GLY A 626 14.88 4.29 25.11
C GLY A 626 13.62 3.45 25.21
N VAL A 627 12.43 4.02 25.00
CA VAL A 627 11.17 3.27 24.92
C VAL A 627 10.83 2.99 23.45
N ASN A 628 10.88 1.72 23.04
CA ASN A 628 10.57 1.32 21.67
C ASN A 628 9.49 0.24 21.64
N ILE A 629 8.27 0.61 21.25
CA ILE A 629 7.19 -0.34 20.97
C ILE A 629 7.36 -0.79 19.52
N ALA A 630 7.86 -2.01 19.32
CA ALA A 630 8.31 -2.46 18.00
C ALA A 630 7.91 -3.88 17.67
N ALA A 631 7.16 -4.05 16.59
CA ALA A 631 6.76 -5.35 16.07
C ALA A 631 6.64 -5.30 14.55
N GLU A 632 6.61 -6.46 13.89
CA GLU A 632 6.28 -6.54 12.46
C GLU A 632 4.78 -6.78 12.29
N ASN A 633 4.06 -5.89 11.62
CA ASN A 633 2.68 -6.15 11.22
C ASN A 633 2.38 -5.46 9.91
N TYR A 634 1.75 -6.15 8.97
CA TYR A 634 1.58 -5.62 7.62
C TYR A 634 0.44 -6.30 6.86
N GLU A 635 0.09 -5.76 5.70
CA GLU A 635 -1.06 -6.19 4.89
C GLU A 635 -1.04 -7.69 4.55
N GLY A 636 0.14 -8.27 4.31
CA GLY A 636 0.30 -9.69 4.02
C GLY A 636 0.01 -10.63 5.20
N ILE A 637 0.10 -10.17 6.46
CA ILE A 637 -0.24 -10.96 7.65
C ILE A 637 -1.65 -10.63 8.15
N ASN A 638 -1.99 -9.35 8.27
CA ASN A 638 -3.27 -8.87 8.80
C ASN A 638 -3.90 -7.85 7.83
N THR A 639 -4.51 -8.36 6.76
CA THR A 639 -5.03 -7.58 5.63
C THR A 639 -6.09 -6.54 6.01
N GLY A 640 -5.88 -5.29 5.64
CA GLY A 640 -6.78 -4.16 5.90
C GLY A 640 -6.57 -3.52 7.28
N SER A 641 -7.15 -2.34 7.48
CA SER A 641 -6.92 -1.53 8.69
C SER A 641 -7.51 -2.14 9.98
N GLY A 642 -8.45 -3.09 9.86
CA GLY A 642 -9.09 -3.76 11.00
C GLY A 642 -10.05 -2.90 11.81
N LYS A 643 -10.71 -3.53 12.79
CA LYS A 643 -11.57 -2.92 13.80
C LYS A 643 -11.73 -3.86 15.00
N GLY A 644 -12.27 -3.35 16.11
CA GLY A 644 -12.72 -4.17 17.22
C GLY A 644 -13.86 -5.12 16.84
N THR A 645 -13.78 -6.35 17.33
CA THR A 645 -14.74 -7.43 17.11
C THR A 645 -15.29 -7.96 18.43
N ASP A 646 -16.38 -8.74 18.37
CA ASP A 646 -16.86 -9.48 19.54
C ASP A 646 -15.86 -10.57 19.94
N VAL A 647 -15.86 -10.92 21.23
CA VAL A 647 -14.96 -11.95 21.77
C VAL A 647 -15.13 -13.29 21.06
N GLY A 648 -14.02 -13.96 20.73
CA GLY A 648 -14.02 -15.22 19.99
C GLY A 648 -14.27 -15.09 18.47
N SER A 649 -14.19 -13.88 17.93
CA SER A 649 -14.24 -13.65 16.48
C SER A 649 -12.96 -14.13 15.79
N LYS A 650 -13.04 -14.36 14.47
CA LYS A 650 -11.84 -14.60 13.63
C LYS A 650 -11.14 -13.27 13.31
N PRO A 651 -9.83 -13.29 12.99
CA PRO A 651 -9.12 -12.11 12.50
C PRO A 651 -9.87 -11.43 11.35
N ALA A 652 -10.02 -10.11 11.44
CA ALA A 652 -10.76 -9.29 10.47
C ALA A 652 -9.94 -8.06 10.07
N GLY A 653 -8.67 -8.30 9.69
CA GLY A 653 -7.67 -7.29 9.40
C GLY A 653 -7.02 -6.71 10.65
N GLY A 654 -6.29 -5.61 10.47
CA GLY A 654 -5.60 -4.89 11.54
C GLY A 654 -4.10 -4.90 11.37
N ARG A 655 -3.58 -4.33 10.29
CA ARG A 655 -2.12 -4.22 10.04
C ARG A 655 -1.38 -3.16 10.87
N SER A 656 -2.08 -2.24 11.55
CA SER A 656 -1.39 -1.26 12.40
C SER A 656 -0.71 -1.89 13.61
N LEU A 657 0.33 -1.30 14.16
CA LEU A 657 0.78 -1.72 15.50
C LEU A 657 -0.23 -1.27 16.53
N PHE A 658 -0.53 0.02 16.61
CA PHE A 658 -1.50 0.57 17.54
C PHE A 658 -2.80 0.92 16.83
N LEU A 659 -3.88 0.20 17.16
CA LEU A 659 -5.25 0.54 16.76
C LEU A 659 -5.93 1.27 17.91
N VAL A 660 -6.33 2.53 17.68
CA VAL A 660 -7.16 3.30 18.61
C VAL A 660 -8.54 3.46 17.99
N GLU A 661 -9.60 3.05 18.67
CA GLU A 661 -10.99 3.19 18.20
C GLU A 661 -11.83 4.04 19.14
N GLY A 662 -12.33 5.16 18.62
CA GLY A 662 -12.99 6.15 19.47
C GLY A 662 -12.03 6.73 20.50
N GLY A 663 -12.57 7.19 21.63
CA GLY A 663 -11.79 7.90 22.64
C GLY A 663 -11.49 9.36 22.25
N ASP A 664 -11.17 10.18 23.25
CA ASP A 664 -10.74 11.57 23.12
C ASP A 664 -9.54 11.90 24.01
N LEU A 665 -8.69 12.81 23.54
CA LEU A 665 -7.51 13.31 24.27
C LEU A 665 -6.52 12.21 24.71
N LEU A 666 -6.16 11.33 23.77
CA LEU A 666 -5.01 10.42 23.94
C LEU A 666 -3.71 11.23 23.85
N THR A 667 -2.80 11.05 24.81
CA THR A 667 -1.46 11.64 24.77
C THR A 667 -0.40 10.53 24.66
N LEU A 668 0.48 10.63 23.67
CA LEU A 668 1.67 9.81 23.49
C LEU A 668 2.89 10.72 23.65
N GLU A 669 3.76 10.44 24.62
CA GLU A 669 4.88 11.32 24.93
C GLU A 669 6.16 10.52 25.20
N ASN A 670 7.31 11.04 24.73
CA ASN A 670 8.64 10.49 25.02
C ASN A 670 8.78 8.99 24.70
N LEU A 671 8.32 8.56 23.52
CA LEU A 671 8.40 7.15 23.11
C LEU A 671 8.60 6.99 21.59
N THR A 672 9.04 5.81 21.19
CA THR A 672 9.14 5.38 19.80
C THR A 672 8.17 4.23 19.52
N ILE A 673 7.47 4.29 18.39
CA ILE A 673 6.72 3.16 17.82
C ILE A 673 7.32 2.82 16.46
N THR A 674 7.80 1.58 16.31
CA THR A 674 8.47 1.10 15.09
C THR A 674 7.76 -0.12 14.52
N ASN A 675 7.16 0.02 13.34
CA ASN A 675 6.77 -1.15 12.57
C ASN A 675 8.00 -1.68 11.84
N THR A 676 8.46 -2.87 12.23
CA THR A 676 9.74 -3.43 11.73
C THR A 676 9.60 -4.11 10.38
N HIS A 677 8.42 -4.06 9.76
CA HIS A 677 8.20 -4.62 8.43
C HIS A 677 9.12 -3.98 7.39
N VAL A 678 9.75 -4.83 6.57
CA VAL A 678 10.64 -4.43 5.49
C VAL A 678 9.96 -4.72 4.16
N ARG A 679 9.84 -3.72 3.29
CA ARG A 679 9.10 -3.85 2.04
C ARG A 679 9.74 -4.87 1.10
N THR A 680 8.90 -5.71 0.53
CA THR A 680 9.26 -6.77 -0.44
C THR A 680 8.76 -6.48 -1.85
N GLY A 681 7.79 -5.57 -2.00
CA GLY A 681 7.13 -5.18 -3.25
C GLY A 681 5.68 -5.66 -3.39
N SER A 682 5.13 -6.39 -2.43
CA SER A 682 3.75 -6.88 -2.48
C SER A 682 3.14 -7.01 -1.09
N GLY A 683 2.05 -6.25 -0.84
CA GLY A 683 1.32 -6.30 0.42
C GLY A 683 2.12 -5.76 1.60
N ASP A 684 2.90 -4.69 1.40
CA ASP A 684 3.86 -4.19 2.40
C ASP A 684 3.34 -3.01 3.26
N GLN A 685 2.06 -2.66 3.17
CA GLN A 685 1.49 -1.58 4.00
C GLN A 685 1.60 -1.97 5.48
N ALA A 686 2.13 -1.08 6.31
CA ALA A 686 2.52 -1.39 7.69
C ALA A 686 2.46 -0.15 8.60
N GLU A 687 1.29 0.20 9.13
CA GLU A 687 1.15 1.36 10.02
C GLU A 687 1.80 1.12 11.39
N THR A 688 2.37 2.17 11.97
CA THR A 688 2.65 2.23 13.41
C THR A 688 1.38 2.55 14.19
N LEU A 689 0.58 3.52 13.71
CA LEU A 689 -0.61 4.01 14.40
C LEU A 689 -1.78 4.17 13.42
N TYR A 690 -2.91 3.58 13.78
CA TYR A 690 -4.22 3.92 13.25
C TYR A 690 -5.04 4.59 14.34
N PHE A 691 -5.18 5.91 14.26
CA PHE A 691 -6.08 6.67 15.13
C PHE A 691 -7.48 6.76 14.50
N ASN A 692 -8.35 5.82 14.84
CA ASN A 692 -9.71 5.70 14.33
C ASN A 692 -10.73 6.37 15.27
N SER A 693 -10.53 7.67 15.54
CA SER A 693 -11.50 8.50 16.25
C SER A 693 -11.84 9.72 15.39
N LYS A 694 -13.08 9.76 14.87
CA LYS A 694 -13.50 10.83 13.94
C LYS A 694 -13.63 12.20 14.61
N THR A 695 -13.98 12.23 15.88
CA THR A 695 -14.20 13.46 16.66
C THR A 695 -13.21 13.62 17.80
N GLY A 696 -12.42 12.58 18.08
CA GLY A 696 -11.46 12.58 19.18
C GLY A 696 -10.17 13.32 18.85
N ARG A 697 -9.41 13.58 19.91
CA ARG A 697 -8.13 14.28 19.90
C ARG A 697 -6.96 13.38 20.23
N LEU A 698 -5.85 13.54 19.52
CA LEU A 698 -4.56 12.91 19.79
C LEU A 698 -3.47 13.97 19.96
N ILE A 699 -2.67 13.83 21.01
CA ILE A 699 -1.42 14.57 21.21
C ILE A 699 -0.27 13.57 21.11
N ALA A 700 0.70 13.83 20.23
CA ALA A 700 1.95 13.11 20.15
C ALA A 700 3.10 14.13 20.33
N ARG A 701 3.83 14.05 21.45
CA ARG A 701 4.92 14.98 21.77
C ARG A 701 6.22 14.23 21.96
N ASP A 702 7.29 14.75 21.38
CA ASP A 702 8.63 14.18 21.55
C ASP A 702 8.66 12.67 21.23
N ALA A 703 7.93 12.27 20.19
CA ALA A 703 7.72 10.86 19.84
C ALA A 703 8.23 10.52 18.44
N ASN A 704 8.58 9.25 18.22
CA ASN A 704 9.00 8.73 16.92
C ASN A 704 7.99 7.70 16.40
N PHE A 705 7.67 7.78 15.10
CA PHE A 705 6.85 6.80 14.37
C PHE A 705 7.61 6.37 13.13
N ILE A 706 7.99 5.09 13.05
CA ILE A 706 8.91 4.59 12.03
C ILE A 706 8.31 3.35 11.35
N SER A 707 8.15 3.40 10.04
CA SER A 707 7.85 2.26 9.16
C SER A 707 8.41 2.58 7.76
N GLU A 708 8.07 1.80 6.73
CA GLU A 708 8.38 2.11 5.34
C GLU A 708 7.14 2.51 4.53
N GLN A 709 6.03 1.77 4.56
CA GLN A 709 4.81 2.15 3.83
C GLN A 709 3.64 2.31 4.78
N ASP A 710 2.85 3.37 4.57
CA ASP A 710 1.64 3.66 5.34
C ASP A 710 1.92 3.89 6.85
N THR A 711 3.04 4.49 7.27
CA THR A 711 3.42 4.66 8.70
C THR A 711 2.28 5.16 9.60
N LEU A 712 1.54 6.19 9.20
CA LEU A 712 0.42 6.76 9.96
C LEU A 712 -0.89 6.73 9.17
N LEU A 713 -1.95 6.16 9.77
CA LEU A 713 -3.33 6.27 9.31
C LEU A 713 -4.16 7.11 10.30
N MET A 714 -4.53 8.33 9.91
CA MET A 714 -5.11 9.31 10.85
C MET A 714 -6.59 9.62 10.57
N LYS A 715 -7.33 9.96 11.63
CA LYS A 715 -8.68 10.57 11.62
C LYS A 715 -8.78 11.63 12.72
N GLY A 716 -9.83 12.45 12.72
CA GLY A 716 -10.09 13.38 13.82
C GLY A 716 -9.09 14.54 13.91
N TYR A 717 -8.75 14.93 15.14
CA TYR A 717 -7.93 16.09 15.47
C TYR A 717 -6.61 15.65 16.12
N ASN A 718 -5.48 15.82 15.43
CA ASN A 718 -4.21 15.26 15.89
C ASN A 718 -3.12 16.32 15.89
N TRP A 719 -2.34 16.39 16.96
CA TRP A 719 -1.21 17.30 17.06
C TRP A 719 0.07 16.53 17.36
N PHE A 720 1.00 16.57 16.42
CA PHE A 720 2.33 16.00 16.52
C PHE A 720 3.33 17.15 16.71
N TYR A 721 4.02 17.18 17.84
CA TYR A 721 4.96 18.25 18.17
C TYR A 721 6.33 17.70 18.54
N ASN A 722 7.37 18.35 18.00
CA ASN A 722 8.76 17.91 18.14
C ASN A 722 8.95 16.41 17.86
N SER A 723 8.13 15.87 16.95
CA SER A 723 8.03 14.43 16.70
C SER A 723 8.70 14.09 15.38
N LYS A 724 9.06 12.81 15.20
CA LYS A 724 9.61 12.30 13.94
C LYS A 724 8.66 11.27 13.35
N VAL A 725 8.32 11.43 12.08
CA VAL A 725 7.60 10.43 11.30
C VAL A 725 8.49 10.01 10.14
N ALA A 726 8.78 8.72 10.04
CA ALA A 726 9.64 8.16 9.00
C ALA A 726 8.91 7.12 8.16
N GLY A 727 9.10 7.18 6.84
CA GLY A 727 8.55 6.21 5.88
C GLY A 727 8.90 6.54 4.43
N ASN A 728 8.28 5.88 3.48
CA ASN A 728 8.61 5.90 2.05
C ASN A 728 7.38 6.18 1.16
N VAL A 729 6.42 5.26 1.07
CA VAL A 729 5.19 5.44 0.27
C VAL A 729 4.01 5.73 1.18
N ASP A 730 3.29 6.82 0.90
CA ASP A 730 2.05 7.25 1.56
C ASP A 730 2.15 7.16 3.08
N PHE A 731 3.33 7.44 3.62
CA PHE A 731 3.62 7.08 5.00
C PHE A 731 2.86 7.97 6.00
N ILE A 732 2.21 9.03 5.52
CA ILE A 732 1.18 9.76 6.24
C ILE A 732 -0.08 9.78 5.37
N TRP A 733 -1.16 9.16 5.83
CA TRP A 733 -2.41 9.12 5.08
C TRP A 733 -3.63 9.06 5.99
N GLY A 734 -4.81 9.25 5.40
CA GLY A 734 -6.08 9.04 6.11
C GLY A 734 -7.10 10.15 5.96
N TYR A 735 -8.05 10.17 6.88
CA TYR A 735 -9.31 10.91 6.83
C TYR A 735 -9.36 12.00 7.90
N SER A 736 -8.23 12.66 8.12
CA SER A 736 -8.08 13.68 9.15
C SER A 736 -9.00 14.87 8.91
N VAL A 737 -9.62 15.34 9.98
CA VAL A 737 -10.27 16.66 10.01
C VAL A 737 -9.18 17.73 10.11
N ALA A 738 -8.29 17.59 11.10
CA ALA A 738 -7.09 18.39 11.22
C ALA A 738 -5.96 17.55 11.84
N THR A 739 -4.85 17.39 11.14
CA THR A 739 -3.61 16.79 11.69
C THR A 739 -2.49 17.78 11.49
N VAL A 740 -1.94 18.28 12.59
CA VAL A 740 -0.88 19.27 12.60
C VAL A 740 0.43 18.61 12.98
N PHE A 741 1.42 18.65 12.10
CA PHE A 741 2.81 18.33 12.39
C PHE A 741 3.56 19.63 12.61
N GLU A 742 3.89 19.90 13.86
CA GLU A 742 4.48 21.16 14.27
C GLU A 742 5.91 20.96 14.78
N ASN A 743 6.83 21.76 14.27
CA ASN A 743 8.26 21.67 14.61
C ASN A 743 8.75 20.21 14.55
N SER A 744 8.29 19.46 13.56
CA SER A 744 8.44 18.01 13.48
C SER A 744 9.28 17.61 12.25
N GLN A 745 9.90 16.44 12.33
CA GLN A 745 10.73 15.88 11.28
C GLN A 745 9.97 14.82 10.49
N ILE A 746 9.86 15.04 9.19
CA ILE A 746 9.21 14.13 8.25
C ILE A 746 10.31 13.52 7.38
N VAL A 747 10.64 12.26 7.65
CA VAL A 747 11.86 11.62 7.12
C VAL A 747 11.50 10.58 6.06
N THR A 748 11.83 10.88 4.81
CA THR A 748 11.72 9.89 3.73
C THR A 748 12.84 8.85 3.84
N LEU A 749 12.49 7.58 4.04
CA LEU A 749 13.40 6.45 4.03
C LEU A 749 13.59 5.93 2.60
N GLY A 750 14.78 5.45 2.26
CA GLY A 750 15.00 4.70 1.01
C GLY A 750 14.23 3.39 0.98
N ASP A 751 13.69 3.04 -0.19
CA ASP A 751 12.74 1.94 -0.36
C ASP A 751 13.43 0.58 -0.35
N SER A 752 13.27 -0.22 0.71
CA SER A 752 13.95 -1.52 0.82
C SER A 752 13.64 -2.50 -0.31
N LYS A 753 12.49 -2.36 -0.98
CA LYS A 753 12.07 -3.30 -2.05
C LYS A 753 13.02 -3.29 -3.25
N VAL A 754 13.77 -2.21 -3.47
CA VAL A 754 14.68 -2.11 -4.62
C VAL A 754 15.92 -3.00 -4.47
N THR A 755 16.22 -3.45 -3.26
CA THR A 755 17.33 -4.38 -3.01
C THR A 755 17.17 -5.71 -3.74
N ALA A 756 15.93 -6.17 -3.96
CA ALA A 756 15.65 -7.36 -4.78
C ALA A 756 16.10 -7.20 -6.25
N LYS A 757 16.29 -5.97 -6.72
CA LYS A 757 16.84 -5.63 -8.04
C LYS A 757 18.35 -5.34 -8.00
N GLY A 758 18.99 -5.42 -6.84
CA GLY A 758 20.40 -5.07 -6.65
C GLY A 758 20.66 -3.56 -6.57
N GLU A 759 19.63 -2.74 -6.36
CA GLU A 759 19.75 -1.29 -6.27
C GLU A 759 20.08 -0.86 -4.82
N THR A 760 20.94 0.15 -4.67
CA THR A 760 21.30 0.76 -3.37
C THR A 760 20.68 2.14 -3.17
N THR A 761 19.97 2.64 -4.17
CA THR A 761 19.30 3.94 -4.16
C THR A 761 17.95 3.77 -4.84
N SER A 762 16.88 4.17 -4.17
CA SER A 762 15.52 4.10 -4.70
C SER A 762 15.11 5.42 -5.33
N SER A 763 14.33 5.36 -6.42
CA SER A 763 13.45 6.47 -6.78
C SER A 763 12.51 6.74 -5.60
N GLY A 764 12.40 8.00 -5.19
CA GLY A 764 11.58 8.44 -4.06
C GLY A 764 10.11 8.05 -4.18
N GLY A 765 9.39 8.26 -3.07
CA GLY A 765 7.99 7.88 -2.91
C GLY A 765 7.06 9.09 -2.87
N TYR A 766 5.99 8.94 -2.10
CA TYR A 766 5.01 9.99 -1.81
C TYR A 766 4.95 10.15 -0.30
N VAL A 767 5.10 11.38 0.20
CA VAL A 767 5.01 11.62 1.65
C VAL A 767 3.56 11.42 2.12
N LEU A 768 2.59 11.97 1.37
CA LEU A 768 1.18 11.96 1.75
C LEU A 768 0.21 11.35 0.73
N GLN A 769 -0.89 10.82 1.25
CA GLN A 769 -2.14 10.62 0.52
C GLN A 769 -3.33 11.01 1.42
N ALA A 770 -3.88 12.21 1.22
CA ALA A 770 -4.98 12.71 2.02
C ALA A 770 -6.34 12.20 1.53
N ARG A 771 -7.28 12.01 2.45
CA ARG A 771 -8.68 11.61 2.19
C ARG A 771 -9.63 12.36 3.12
N THR A 772 -9.39 13.66 3.28
CA THR A 772 -10.19 14.52 4.16
C THR A 772 -11.67 14.47 3.75
N GLU A 773 -12.58 14.25 4.70
CA GLU A 773 -14.00 14.00 4.37
C GLU A 773 -14.74 15.27 3.92
N ASN A 774 -14.35 16.46 4.40
CA ASN A 774 -14.97 17.73 4.02
C ASN A 774 -13.97 18.69 3.36
N ALA A 775 -14.40 19.39 2.31
CA ALA A 775 -13.53 20.30 1.54
C ALA A 775 -12.90 21.40 2.40
N SER A 776 -13.63 21.90 3.39
CA SER A 776 -13.20 23.00 4.27
C SER A 776 -12.36 22.56 5.47
N ASP A 777 -12.26 21.25 5.72
CA ASP A 777 -11.46 20.76 6.84
C ASP A 777 -9.96 20.96 6.52
N PRO A 778 -9.12 21.42 7.45
CA PRO A 778 -7.71 21.66 7.19
C PRO A 778 -6.95 20.45 6.63
N GLY A 779 -7.38 19.23 6.95
CA GLY A 779 -6.72 18.01 6.52
C GLY A 779 -5.38 17.83 7.21
N PHE A 780 -4.29 17.72 6.44
CA PHE A 780 -2.94 17.62 6.98
C PHE A 780 -2.19 18.95 6.84
N VAL A 781 -1.65 19.45 7.95
CA VAL A 781 -0.93 20.73 8.03
C VAL A 781 0.46 20.50 8.63
N PHE A 782 1.49 20.97 7.93
CA PHE A 782 2.88 20.94 8.39
C PHE A 782 3.29 22.37 8.74
N LEU A 783 3.41 22.64 10.03
CA LEU A 783 3.66 23.97 10.58
C LEU A 783 5.09 24.05 11.12
N ASN A 784 5.94 24.89 10.52
CA ASN A 784 7.33 25.08 10.97
C ASN A 784 8.15 23.77 11.02
N SER A 785 7.82 22.80 10.14
CA SER A 785 8.40 21.46 10.13
C SER A 785 9.53 21.31 9.10
N GLU A 786 10.21 20.17 9.10
CA GLU A 786 11.25 19.85 8.12
C GLU A 786 11.04 18.49 7.45
N LEU A 787 11.26 18.46 6.13
CA LEU A 787 11.27 17.26 5.32
C LEU A 787 12.72 16.90 5.01
N SER A 788 13.17 15.75 5.52
CA SER A 788 14.51 15.21 5.32
C SER A 788 14.45 13.79 4.78
N HIS A 789 15.61 13.19 4.51
CA HIS A 789 15.70 11.80 4.07
C HIS A 789 16.79 11.04 4.82
N ALA A 790 16.62 9.72 4.89
CA ALA A 790 17.58 8.81 5.50
C ALA A 790 17.60 7.47 4.75
N ALA A 791 18.61 6.66 5.04
CA ALA A 791 18.65 5.30 4.52
C ALA A 791 17.52 4.45 5.15
N GLY A 792 16.89 3.59 4.34
CA GLY A 792 15.91 2.63 4.83
C GLY A 792 16.55 1.47 5.61
N PRO A 793 15.74 0.53 6.16
CA PRO A 793 16.22 -0.60 6.96
C PRO A 793 17.28 -1.48 6.29
N LYS A 794 17.29 -1.55 4.95
CA LYS A 794 18.30 -2.28 4.16
C LYS A 794 19.48 -1.42 3.68
N GLY A 795 19.62 -0.19 4.17
CA GLY A 795 20.69 0.74 3.78
C GLY A 795 20.48 1.44 2.43
N VAL A 796 19.30 1.31 1.83
CA VAL A 796 18.94 1.99 0.58
C VAL A 796 18.83 3.49 0.81
N THR A 797 19.44 4.32 -0.04
CA THR A 797 19.31 5.79 0.00
C THR A 797 18.20 6.31 -0.90
N VAL A 798 17.77 7.55 -0.70
CA VAL A 798 16.77 8.22 -1.53
C VAL A 798 17.46 9.04 -2.63
N GLN A 799 17.02 8.90 -3.88
CA GLN A 799 17.52 9.72 -4.98
C GLN A 799 17.08 11.19 -4.83
N ALA A 800 17.98 12.14 -5.11
CA ALA A 800 17.65 13.56 -5.14
C ALA A 800 16.51 13.87 -6.15
N GLY A 801 15.60 14.79 -5.78
CA GLY A 801 14.52 15.27 -6.64
C GLY A 801 13.49 14.21 -7.06
N SER A 802 13.32 13.13 -6.31
CA SER A 802 12.53 11.97 -6.71
C SER A 802 11.32 11.67 -5.81
N THR A 803 11.21 12.31 -4.65
CA THR A 803 10.07 12.18 -3.74
C THR A 803 9.06 13.31 -3.97
N TYR A 804 7.78 12.98 -3.96
CA TYR A 804 6.70 13.95 -4.08
C TYR A 804 6.04 14.22 -2.72
N LEU A 805 5.58 15.46 -2.51
CA LEU A 805 4.90 15.90 -1.29
C LEU A 805 3.61 15.12 -1.06
N ALA A 806 2.79 14.94 -2.10
CA ALA A 806 1.61 14.10 -2.02
C ALA A 806 1.22 13.54 -3.38
N ARG A 807 0.33 12.55 -3.34
CA ARG A 807 -0.45 12.06 -4.47
C ARG A 807 -1.93 11.96 -4.10
N SER A 808 -2.80 11.93 -5.11
CA SER A 808 -4.23 11.73 -4.90
C SER A 808 -4.62 10.26 -4.92
N GLY A 809 -5.60 9.91 -4.08
CA GLY A 809 -6.30 8.63 -4.15
C GLY A 809 -7.28 8.52 -5.33
N GLY A 810 -7.59 9.63 -6.02
CA GLY A 810 -8.50 9.67 -7.16
C GLY A 810 -9.99 9.48 -6.81
N ASP A 811 -10.35 9.60 -5.53
CA ASP A 811 -11.73 9.52 -5.06
C ASP A 811 -12.33 10.93 -4.94
N ALA A 812 -13.36 11.21 -5.74
CA ALA A 812 -14.04 12.50 -5.79
C ALA A 812 -14.88 12.81 -4.53
N LYS A 813 -15.04 11.86 -3.60
CA LYS A 813 -15.82 12.04 -2.36
C LYS A 813 -14.97 12.51 -1.17
N VAL A 814 -13.66 12.48 -1.32
CA VAL A 814 -12.70 12.92 -0.30
C VAL A 814 -11.77 13.95 -0.90
N PHE A 815 -11.20 14.81 -0.06
CA PHE A 815 -10.43 15.97 -0.47
C PHE A 815 -8.95 15.78 -0.13
N ASP A 816 -8.10 16.12 -1.07
CA ASP A 816 -6.65 16.08 -0.98
C ASP A 816 -6.12 17.33 -0.24
N ASN A 817 -6.63 17.60 0.96
CA ASN A 817 -6.26 18.77 1.75
C ASN A 817 -4.91 18.55 2.46
N VAL A 818 -3.85 19.16 1.91
CA VAL A 818 -2.48 19.15 2.45
C VAL A 818 -1.91 20.56 2.40
N THR A 819 -1.33 21.03 3.51
CA THR A 819 -0.78 22.39 3.62
C THR A 819 0.62 22.36 4.23
N PHE A 820 1.61 22.93 3.55
CA PHE A 820 2.96 23.16 4.09
C PHE A 820 3.16 24.64 4.40
N VAL A 821 3.56 24.95 5.63
CA VAL A 821 3.74 26.32 6.12
C VAL A 821 5.10 26.44 6.80
N ASN A 822 5.92 27.38 6.34
CA ASN A 822 7.27 27.62 6.86
C ASN A 822 8.12 26.34 6.91
N THR A 823 7.94 25.46 5.93
CA THR A 823 8.51 24.11 5.95
C THR A 823 9.83 24.06 5.18
N LYS A 824 10.87 23.50 5.80
CA LYS A 824 12.16 23.25 5.11
C LYS A 824 12.12 21.92 4.39
N MET A 825 12.67 21.85 3.18
CA MET A 825 12.68 20.65 2.34
C MET A 825 14.09 20.33 1.85
N ALA A 826 14.56 19.12 2.15
CA ALA A 826 15.83 18.61 1.63
C ALA A 826 15.74 18.24 0.14
N ASP A 827 16.92 18.06 -0.47
CA ASP A 827 17.14 17.87 -1.91
C ASP A 827 16.45 16.65 -2.55
N HIS A 828 16.00 15.67 -1.75
CA HIS A 828 15.18 14.55 -2.22
C HIS A 828 13.80 14.92 -2.76
N ILE A 829 13.23 16.07 -2.36
CA ILE A 829 11.91 16.50 -2.83
C ILE A 829 12.00 16.96 -4.28
N ALA A 830 11.13 16.42 -5.15
CA ALA A 830 11.03 16.78 -6.55
C ALA A 830 10.80 18.28 -6.71
N THR A 831 11.45 18.90 -7.72
CA THR A 831 11.33 20.35 -7.96
C THR A 831 9.89 20.77 -8.18
N ILE A 832 9.08 19.94 -8.85
CA ILE A 832 7.65 20.18 -9.10
C ILE A 832 6.76 19.99 -7.86
N GLY A 833 7.30 19.45 -6.77
CA GLY A 833 6.60 19.26 -5.48
C GLY A 833 5.59 18.12 -5.48
N TRP A 834 4.55 18.20 -6.31
CA TRP A 834 3.34 17.40 -6.21
C TRP A 834 3.18 16.42 -7.37
N ALA A 835 2.61 15.24 -7.09
CA ALA A 835 2.31 14.24 -8.12
C ALA A 835 0.86 14.39 -8.63
N TYR A 836 0.59 15.45 -9.37
CA TYR A 836 -0.70 15.70 -10.00
C TYR A 836 -0.94 14.81 -11.23
N LYS A 837 -2.13 14.95 -11.83
CA LYS A 837 -2.60 14.20 -12.99
C LYS A 837 -1.54 14.06 -14.09
N GLY A 838 -1.20 12.82 -14.43
CA GLY A 838 -0.24 12.50 -15.50
C GLY A 838 1.20 12.30 -15.04
N ILE A 839 1.59 12.77 -13.84
CA ILE A 839 2.86 12.41 -13.21
C ILE A 839 2.75 10.98 -12.70
N ASN A 840 3.63 10.08 -13.13
CA ASN A 840 3.63 8.67 -12.68
C ASN A 840 2.24 8.00 -12.75
N SER A 841 1.44 8.33 -13.76
CA SER A 841 0.05 7.85 -13.91
C SER A 841 -0.88 8.17 -12.73
N GLN A 842 -0.60 9.23 -11.96
CA GLN A 842 -1.47 9.65 -10.87
C GLN A 842 -2.80 10.21 -11.39
N PRO A 843 -3.91 9.99 -10.65
CA PRO A 843 -5.19 10.62 -10.95
C PRO A 843 -5.17 12.13 -10.68
N ALA A 844 -6.24 12.82 -11.08
CA ALA A 844 -6.45 14.20 -10.68
C ALA A 844 -6.69 14.30 -9.16
N PRO A 845 -6.16 15.33 -8.48
CA PRO A 845 -6.52 15.61 -7.10
C PRO A 845 -7.98 16.07 -6.98
N THR A 846 -8.52 15.99 -5.77
CA THR A 846 -9.83 16.54 -5.40
C THR A 846 -9.63 17.66 -4.37
N PRO A 847 -9.94 18.93 -4.69
CA PRO A 847 -10.36 19.42 -5.99
C PRO A 847 -9.24 19.36 -7.05
N GLU A 848 -9.62 19.32 -8.33
CA GLU A 848 -8.64 19.34 -9.44
C GLU A 848 -7.90 20.69 -9.50
N THR A 849 -8.54 21.76 -9.06
CA THR A 849 -7.94 23.09 -8.88
C THR A 849 -7.94 23.48 -7.41
N ALA A 850 -6.75 23.61 -6.84
CA ALA A 850 -6.54 24.03 -5.47
C ALA A 850 -6.92 25.51 -5.26
N SER A 851 -7.22 25.84 -4.02
CA SER A 851 -7.53 27.20 -3.55
C SER A 851 -7.04 27.36 -2.12
N ALA A 852 -7.10 28.58 -1.58
CA ALA A 852 -6.82 28.82 -0.16
C ALA A 852 -7.67 27.94 0.77
N ALA A 853 -8.90 27.57 0.38
CA ALA A 853 -9.81 26.79 1.20
C ALA A 853 -9.59 25.27 1.12
N SER A 854 -9.14 24.73 -0.02
CA SER A 854 -9.12 23.27 -0.27
C SER A 854 -8.10 22.89 -1.36
N GLY A 855 -7.57 21.66 -1.27
CA GLY A 855 -6.51 21.13 -2.13
C GLY A 855 -5.11 21.30 -1.52
N TRP A 856 -4.09 21.09 -2.34
CA TRP A 856 -2.68 21.22 -1.98
C TRP A 856 -2.24 22.68 -1.92
N LYS A 857 -1.57 23.04 -0.82
CA LYS A 857 -1.19 24.41 -0.49
C LYS A 857 0.23 24.50 0.04
N GLU A 858 0.93 25.57 -0.33
CA GLU A 858 2.25 25.90 0.21
C GLU A 858 2.30 27.38 0.63
N TYR A 859 3.00 27.68 1.73
CA TYR A 859 3.36 29.02 2.17
C TYR A 859 4.80 29.03 2.70
N ASN A 860 5.64 29.91 2.14
CA ASN A 860 7.02 30.08 2.58
C ASN A 860 7.78 28.75 2.71
N SER A 861 7.62 27.86 1.72
CA SER A 861 8.42 26.64 1.61
C SER A 861 9.87 27.00 1.33
N MET A 862 10.80 26.33 2.02
CA MET A 862 12.22 26.65 2.01
C MET A 862 13.06 25.43 1.64
N ASP A 863 14.25 25.67 1.09
CA ASP A 863 15.29 24.64 1.03
C ASP A 863 15.80 24.27 2.43
N ALA A 864 16.65 23.24 2.53
CA ALA A 864 17.23 22.81 3.79
C ALA A 864 18.03 23.91 4.52
N ASN A 865 18.54 24.91 3.80
CA ASN A 865 19.29 26.03 4.37
C ASN A 865 18.38 27.19 4.84
N GLY A 866 17.06 27.11 4.57
CA GLY A 866 16.09 28.15 4.93
C GLY A 866 15.91 29.25 3.88
N ASN A 867 16.42 29.05 2.67
CA ASN A 867 16.17 29.96 1.53
C ASN A 867 14.79 29.64 0.92
N PRO A 868 13.99 30.63 0.51
CA PRO A 868 12.72 30.39 -0.17
C PRO A 868 12.88 29.53 -1.44
N LEU A 869 11.95 28.60 -1.67
CA LEU A 869 11.89 27.81 -2.90
C LEU A 869 11.19 28.59 -4.03
N ASP A 870 11.52 28.24 -5.27
CA ASP A 870 10.81 28.73 -6.45
C ASP A 870 9.48 27.99 -6.63
N MET A 871 8.38 28.72 -6.53
CA MET A 871 7.02 28.19 -6.61
C MET A 871 6.50 28.06 -8.04
N SER A 872 7.18 28.65 -9.03
CA SER A 872 6.68 28.77 -10.41
C SER A 872 6.48 27.44 -11.15
N SER A 873 7.11 26.35 -10.68
CA SER A 873 6.96 24.99 -11.21
C SER A 873 6.17 24.05 -10.29
N ARG A 874 5.76 24.54 -9.12
CA ARG A 874 5.02 23.79 -8.09
C ARG A 874 3.54 24.13 -8.12
N CYS A 875 3.23 25.41 -8.04
CA CYS A 875 1.88 25.96 -8.04
C CYS A 875 1.70 26.78 -9.33
N ASP A 876 1.92 26.09 -10.45
CA ASP A 876 1.87 26.64 -11.80
C ASP A 876 0.42 26.71 -12.34
N ASN A 877 0.27 27.09 -13.62
CA ASN A 877 -1.04 27.24 -14.27
C ASN A 877 -1.83 25.92 -14.42
N ASN A 878 -1.30 24.77 -14.03
CA ASN A 878 -2.01 23.49 -13.96
C ASN A 878 -3.07 23.47 -12.84
N GLY A 879 -2.96 24.38 -11.86
CA GLY A 879 -3.94 24.58 -10.79
C GLY A 879 -3.93 23.54 -9.67
N SER A 880 -3.06 22.53 -9.70
CA SER A 880 -3.03 21.44 -8.71
C SER A 880 -2.50 21.86 -7.33
N CYS A 881 -1.73 22.93 -7.25
CA CYS A 881 -1.28 23.57 -6.02
C CYS A 881 -1.69 25.04 -5.98
N TYR A 882 -1.98 25.56 -4.78
CA TYR A 882 -2.22 26.96 -4.51
C TYR A 882 -1.13 27.54 -3.56
N GLU A 883 -0.46 28.61 -3.99
CA GLU A 883 0.44 29.37 -3.12
C GLU A 883 -0.38 30.35 -2.28
N LEU A 884 -0.32 30.21 -0.96
CA LEU A 884 -1.06 31.05 -0.03
C LEU A 884 -0.47 32.47 0.00
N THR A 885 -1.35 33.47 0.06
CA THR A 885 -0.93 34.84 0.38
C THR A 885 -0.59 34.97 1.86
N GLN A 886 0.16 36.01 2.22
CA GLN A 886 0.43 36.34 3.61
C GLN A 886 -0.87 36.49 4.42
N GLN A 887 -1.88 37.16 3.88
CA GLN A 887 -3.16 37.35 4.55
C GLN A 887 -3.90 36.03 4.78
N GLU A 888 -3.91 35.11 3.81
CA GLU A 888 -4.54 33.80 3.96
C GLU A 888 -3.81 32.93 4.99
N TYR A 889 -2.47 32.97 4.99
CA TYR A 889 -1.64 32.37 6.03
C TYR A 889 -1.99 32.91 7.43
N GLU A 890 -1.98 34.24 7.61
CA GLU A 890 -2.26 34.90 8.88
C GLU A 890 -3.67 34.60 9.41
N ASN A 891 -4.62 34.37 8.52
CA ASN A 891 -6.01 34.10 8.88
C ASN A 891 -6.28 32.65 9.31
N GLN A 892 -5.52 31.68 8.81
CA GLN A 892 -5.90 30.25 8.92
C GLN A 892 -4.80 29.30 9.40
N PHE A 893 -3.53 29.61 9.16
CA PHE A 893 -2.44 28.65 9.31
C PHE A 893 -1.24 29.17 10.10
N CYS A 894 -1.37 30.31 10.76
CA CYS A 894 -0.26 30.95 11.45
C CYS A 894 0.02 30.35 12.84
N SER A 895 -1.01 29.79 13.50
CA SER A 895 -0.88 29.07 14.76
C SER A 895 -1.65 27.74 14.77
N ARG A 896 -1.28 26.83 15.67
CA ARG A 896 -2.00 25.56 15.84
C ARG A 896 -3.46 25.78 16.24
N ALA A 897 -3.72 26.81 17.07
CA ALA A 897 -5.07 27.15 17.53
C ALA A 897 -5.98 27.56 16.37
N GLN A 898 -5.45 28.24 15.35
CA GLN A 898 -6.22 28.57 14.14
C GLN A 898 -6.58 27.32 13.34
N VAL A 899 -5.63 26.41 13.14
CA VAL A 899 -5.88 25.16 12.41
C VAL A 899 -6.92 24.30 13.12
N PHE A 900 -6.92 24.29 14.45
CA PHE A 900 -7.91 23.55 15.24
C PHE A 900 -9.16 24.35 15.60
N ALA A 901 -9.35 25.57 15.08
CA ALA A 901 -10.48 26.42 15.41
C ALA A 901 -11.85 25.75 15.12
N GLY A 902 -11.91 24.85 14.13
CA GLY A 902 -13.12 24.10 13.78
C GLY A 902 -13.57 23.07 14.81
N PHE A 903 -12.74 22.72 15.80
CA PHE A 903 -13.06 21.68 16.78
C PHE A 903 -14.36 21.97 17.54
N ASN A 904 -15.17 20.92 17.72
CA ASN A 904 -16.43 20.93 18.48
C ASN A 904 -17.36 22.10 18.11
N ASN A 905 -17.65 22.24 16.81
CA ASN A 905 -18.50 23.30 16.25
C ASN A 905 -17.96 24.72 16.50
N GLY A 906 -16.65 24.92 16.34
CA GLY A 906 -16.03 26.25 16.48
C GLY A 906 -15.61 26.61 17.91
N ALA A 907 -15.63 25.66 18.85
CA ALA A 907 -15.10 25.88 20.20
C ALA A 907 -13.58 26.07 20.19
N GLY A 908 -12.90 25.53 19.16
CA GLY A 908 -11.45 25.53 19.05
C GLY A 908 -10.78 24.53 19.98
N TRP A 909 -9.54 24.17 19.66
CA TRP A 909 -8.70 23.36 20.53
C TRP A 909 -7.26 23.84 20.45
N ASP A 910 -6.69 24.17 21.60
CA ASP A 910 -5.27 24.43 21.72
C ASP A 910 -4.67 23.36 22.65
N PRO A 911 -3.85 22.43 22.10
CA PRO A 911 -3.25 21.38 22.90
C PRO A 911 -2.08 21.83 23.77
N HIS A 912 -1.56 23.04 23.57
CA HIS A 912 -0.43 23.57 24.35
C HIS A 912 -0.53 25.09 24.58
N PRO A 913 -1.61 25.56 25.24
CA PRO A 913 -1.95 26.99 25.33
C PRO A 913 -0.97 27.84 26.16
N THR A 914 -0.02 27.19 26.84
CA THR A 914 1.06 27.87 27.56
C THR A 914 2.26 28.19 26.69
N ASP A 915 2.39 27.56 25.52
CA ASP A 915 3.41 27.90 24.52
C ASP A 915 2.80 28.91 23.56
N THR A 916 3.23 30.16 23.69
CA THR A 916 2.77 31.27 22.85
C THR A 916 3.74 31.56 21.71
N SER A 917 4.71 30.66 21.46
CA SER A 917 5.71 30.85 20.42
C SER A 917 5.13 30.81 19.00
N ASP A 918 3.97 30.17 18.82
CA ASP A 918 3.19 30.18 17.58
C ASP A 918 2.01 31.18 17.60
N ASP A 919 1.75 31.88 18.71
CA ASP A 919 0.64 32.86 18.82
C ASP A 919 0.85 34.14 17.99
N HIS A 920 2.05 34.33 17.44
CA HIS A 920 2.38 35.49 16.63
C HIS A 920 2.71 35.01 15.23
N CYS A 921 1.93 35.41 14.22
CA CYS A 921 2.29 35.17 12.84
C CYS A 921 3.64 35.89 12.56
N PRO A 922 4.77 35.20 12.35
CA PRO A 922 6.02 35.86 11.99
C PRO A 922 5.80 36.77 10.78
N SER A 923 6.29 38.02 10.90
CA SER A 923 6.26 38.97 9.78
C SER A 923 6.88 38.33 8.55
N ALA A 924 6.22 38.43 7.39
CA ALA A 924 6.69 37.83 6.15
C ALA A 924 8.19 38.07 5.93
N LYS A 925 8.91 37.03 5.51
CA LYS A 925 10.15 37.25 4.76
C LYS A 925 9.72 38.00 3.50
N ALA A 926 10.17 39.25 3.34
CA ALA A 926 9.87 40.03 2.16
C ALA A 926 10.20 39.24 0.89
N GLU A 927 9.30 39.28 -0.10
CA GLU A 927 9.57 38.73 -1.43
C GLU A 927 10.92 39.24 -1.91
N ALA A 928 11.77 38.34 -2.42
CA ALA A 928 13.02 38.75 -3.03
C ALA A 928 12.71 39.71 -4.19
N TRP A 929 13.39 40.86 -4.21
CA TRP A 929 13.27 41.80 -5.31
C TRP A 929 13.75 41.13 -6.60
N LYS A 930 12.92 41.22 -7.65
CA LYS A 930 13.22 40.62 -8.96
C LYS A 930 13.89 41.66 -9.85
N GLU A 931 14.98 41.27 -10.50
CA GLU A 931 15.66 42.09 -11.49
C GLU A 931 15.18 41.83 -12.93
N GLY A 932 15.23 42.86 -13.77
CA GLY A 932 14.97 42.72 -15.19
C GLY A 932 15.33 43.95 -16.00
N ALA A 933 15.87 43.73 -17.20
CA ALA A 933 16.02 44.78 -18.19
C ALA A 933 14.73 44.92 -19.02
N ALA A 934 14.21 46.15 -19.12
CA ALA A 934 13.09 46.49 -19.97
C ALA A 934 13.57 47.21 -21.23
N VAL A 935 13.07 46.81 -22.41
CA VAL A 935 13.34 47.45 -23.71
C VAL A 935 12.02 47.60 -24.46
N LEU A 936 11.42 48.78 -24.36
CA LEU A 936 10.02 49.01 -24.73
C LEU A 936 9.89 50.00 -25.89
N GLY A 937 8.81 49.88 -26.66
CA GLY A 937 8.52 50.75 -27.80
C GLY A 937 9.43 50.56 -29.02
N GLY A 938 10.15 49.43 -29.10
CA GLY A 938 11.16 49.20 -30.13
C GLY A 938 12.41 50.07 -29.97
N SER A 939 12.81 50.37 -28.72
CA SER A 939 14.10 50.98 -28.42
C SER A 939 15.26 50.11 -28.93
N GLY A 940 16.22 50.71 -29.63
CA GLY A 940 17.46 50.04 -30.04
C GLY A 940 18.59 50.12 -29.01
N THR A 941 18.32 50.69 -27.83
CA THR A 941 19.29 50.84 -26.74
C THR A 941 19.02 49.75 -25.70
N SER A 942 20.05 48.98 -25.34
CA SER A 942 19.97 47.98 -24.28
C SER A 942 20.15 48.63 -22.90
N ALA A 943 19.55 48.01 -21.88
CA ALA A 943 19.86 48.24 -20.49
C ALA A 943 20.28 46.90 -19.86
N SER A 944 21.17 46.94 -18.87
CA SER A 944 21.57 45.77 -18.08
C SER A 944 21.91 46.21 -16.65
N GLY A 945 22.08 45.26 -15.74
CA GLY A 945 22.42 45.53 -14.35
C GLY A 945 22.45 44.24 -13.54
N SER A 946 22.67 44.37 -12.23
CA SER A 946 22.56 43.29 -11.26
C SER A 946 22.16 43.81 -9.89
N ILE A 947 21.43 43.01 -9.11
CA ILE A 947 21.31 43.20 -7.67
C ILE A 947 22.61 42.78 -7.00
N VAL A 948 23.27 43.70 -6.31
CA VAL A 948 24.53 43.46 -5.57
C VAL A 948 24.23 42.87 -4.20
N THR A 949 23.29 43.49 -3.48
CA THR A 949 22.77 43.03 -2.19
C THR A 949 21.30 43.43 -2.07
N GLN A 950 20.52 42.65 -1.31
CA GLN A 950 19.13 43.00 -1.02
C GLN A 950 18.67 42.46 0.33
N SER A 951 17.70 43.15 0.91
CA SER A 951 16.87 42.76 2.03
C SER A 951 15.44 43.25 1.79
N ALA A 952 14.55 43.08 2.77
CA ALA A 952 13.20 43.65 2.74
C ALA A 952 13.18 45.18 2.56
N ASN A 953 14.16 45.89 3.14
CA ASN A 953 14.15 47.34 3.27
C ASN A 953 15.35 48.05 2.62
N GLU A 954 16.30 47.30 2.06
CA GLU A 954 17.50 47.85 1.42
C GLU A 954 17.84 47.07 0.15
N VAL A 955 18.17 47.78 -0.93
CA VAL A 955 18.60 47.20 -2.20
C VAL A 955 19.80 47.98 -2.71
N THR A 956 20.88 47.27 -3.01
CA THR A 956 22.01 47.80 -3.78
C THR A 956 21.97 47.20 -5.18
N MET A 957 21.92 48.03 -6.21
CA MET A 957 21.83 47.61 -7.61
C MET A 957 22.88 48.30 -8.48
N THR A 958 23.37 47.62 -9.50
CA THR A 958 24.12 48.24 -10.60
C THR A 958 23.21 48.37 -11.82
N ALA A 959 23.46 49.37 -12.66
CA ALA A 959 22.76 49.51 -13.93
C ALA A 959 23.67 50.13 -14.99
N LYS A 960 23.50 49.73 -16.24
CA LYS A 960 24.28 50.17 -17.41
C LYS A 960 23.36 50.37 -18.62
N GLY A 961 23.65 51.40 -19.42
CA GLY A 961 22.85 51.72 -20.61
C GLY A 961 21.50 52.34 -20.28
N GLY A 962 20.49 52.04 -21.10
CA GLY A 962 19.14 52.60 -20.95
C GLY A 962 18.94 53.97 -21.62
N LYS A 963 17.66 54.35 -21.78
CA LYS A 963 17.22 55.50 -22.57
C LYS A 963 15.75 55.83 -22.28
N PHE A 964 15.39 57.12 -22.29
CA PHE A 964 13.98 57.56 -22.25
C PHE A 964 13.68 58.56 -23.38
N GLU A 965 13.10 58.11 -24.50
CA GLU A 965 12.64 58.95 -25.62
C GLU A 965 11.13 58.81 -25.88
N SER A 966 10.54 59.78 -26.59
CA SER A 966 9.12 59.84 -26.97
C SER A 966 8.64 58.55 -27.66
N ALA A 967 8.19 57.59 -26.83
CA ALA A 967 7.78 56.22 -27.16
C ALA A 967 8.88 55.16 -27.38
N LYS A 968 10.15 55.40 -27.00
CA LYS A 968 11.22 54.39 -27.00
C LYS A 968 12.02 54.45 -25.71
N VAL A 969 11.81 53.48 -24.84
CA VAL A 969 12.43 53.48 -23.51
C VAL A 969 13.14 52.16 -23.20
N SER A 970 14.18 52.24 -22.39
CA SER A 970 14.91 51.08 -21.89
C SER A 970 15.53 51.42 -20.55
N PHE A 971 15.42 50.52 -19.58
CA PHE A 971 15.92 50.73 -18.22
C PHE A 971 16.11 49.37 -17.53
N TYR A 972 16.92 49.37 -16.48
CA TYR A 972 17.04 48.25 -15.57
C TYR A 972 16.09 48.47 -14.39
N LEU A 973 15.33 47.44 -14.02
CA LEU A 973 14.28 47.49 -13.00
C LEU A 973 14.53 46.41 -11.95
N VAL A 974 14.43 46.80 -10.69
CA VAL A 974 14.38 45.91 -9.52
C VAL A 974 13.03 46.13 -8.85
N SER A 975 12.13 45.16 -8.96
CA SER A 975 10.72 45.33 -8.63
C SER A 975 10.08 44.10 -8.00
N GLN A 976 8.95 44.33 -7.36
CA GLN A 976 7.97 43.32 -6.97
C GLN A 976 6.67 43.54 -7.75
N GLU A 977 5.83 42.52 -7.83
CA GLU A 977 4.48 42.65 -8.39
C GLU A 977 3.50 43.02 -7.27
N VAL A 978 2.75 44.10 -7.46
CA VAL A 978 1.84 44.64 -6.46
C VAL A 978 0.43 44.69 -7.04
N THR A 979 -0.53 44.09 -6.35
CA THR A 979 -1.94 44.04 -6.75
C THR A 979 -2.75 45.08 -5.98
N GLY A 980 -3.57 45.85 -6.68
CA GLY A 980 -4.43 46.89 -6.08
C GLY A 980 -3.73 48.24 -5.92
N ASP A 981 -4.26 49.04 -4.99
CA ASP A 981 -3.71 50.34 -4.61
C ASP A 981 -2.48 50.15 -3.72
N PHE A 982 -1.55 51.11 -3.78
CA PHE A 982 -0.34 51.03 -2.98
C PHE A 982 0.31 52.40 -2.80
N GLU A 983 1.18 52.49 -1.82
CA GLU A 983 2.18 53.54 -1.65
C GLU A 983 3.55 52.87 -1.47
N ILE A 984 4.48 53.14 -2.38
CA ILE A 984 5.90 52.79 -2.21
C ILE A 984 6.66 54.04 -1.77
N THR A 985 7.51 53.88 -0.76
CA THR A 985 8.44 54.89 -0.27
C THR A 985 9.85 54.30 -0.20
N ALA A 986 10.87 55.05 -0.62
CA ALA A 986 12.26 54.62 -0.51
C ALA A 986 13.22 55.80 -0.39
N ASN A 987 14.29 55.63 0.39
CA ASN A 987 15.43 56.53 0.47
C ASN A 987 16.42 56.24 -0.67
N LEU A 988 16.70 57.23 -1.51
CA LEU A 988 17.82 57.15 -2.45
C LEU A 988 19.11 57.56 -1.71
N ASN A 989 19.78 56.59 -1.11
CA ASN A 989 20.87 56.83 -0.16
C ASN A 989 22.18 57.23 -0.84
N SER A 990 22.55 56.56 -1.93
CA SER A 990 23.76 56.93 -2.68
C SER A 990 23.71 56.48 -4.12
N ILE A 991 24.44 57.22 -4.96
CA ILE A 991 24.80 56.84 -6.33
C ILE A 991 26.32 56.98 -6.42
N SER A 992 27.01 55.91 -6.76
CA SER A 992 28.48 55.85 -6.77
C SER A 992 29.00 55.06 -7.98
N GLY A 993 30.28 55.18 -8.28
CA GLY A 993 30.90 54.42 -9.38
C GLY A 993 30.52 54.89 -10.80
N GLY A 994 29.82 56.02 -10.94
CA GLY A 994 29.36 56.53 -12.22
C GLY A 994 28.47 57.77 -12.15
N ILE A 995 28.17 58.38 -13.29
CA ILE A 995 27.18 59.46 -13.44
C ILE A 995 25.90 58.95 -14.11
N LEU A 996 24.75 59.55 -13.79
CA LEU A 996 23.48 59.08 -14.33
C LEU A 996 23.19 59.56 -15.78
N ARG A 997 24.08 60.36 -16.39
CA ARG A 997 23.88 60.95 -17.73
C ARG A 997 25.21 61.32 -18.41
N GLU A 998 25.53 60.73 -19.56
CA GLU A 998 26.73 61.09 -20.36
C GLU A 998 26.42 61.97 -21.61
N ASN A 999 25.15 62.31 -21.89
CA ASN A 999 24.76 63.06 -23.10
C ASN A 999 23.72 64.19 -22.88
N SER A 1000 23.53 65.05 -23.89
CA SER A 1000 22.71 66.28 -23.82
C SER A 1000 21.20 66.07 -23.76
N SER A 1001 20.68 64.85 -23.89
CA SER A 1001 19.24 64.58 -23.85
C SER A 1001 18.78 64.46 -22.40
N TYR A 1002 17.94 65.40 -21.93
CA TYR A 1002 17.36 65.37 -20.57
C TYR A 1002 16.42 64.15 -20.40
N GLN A 1003 16.98 63.02 -20.01
CA GLN A 1003 16.32 61.71 -19.79
C GLN A 1003 16.38 61.32 -18.32
N PHE A 1004 15.52 60.45 -17.80
CA PHE A 1004 15.34 60.17 -16.36
C PHE A 1004 16.08 58.91 -15.92
N PRO A 1005 17.15 59.01 -15.12
CA PRO A 1005 18.09 57.90 -14.99
C PRO A 1005 18.05 57.09 -13.70
N ALA A 1006 17.41 57.49 -12.61
CA ALA A 1006 17.18 56.58 -11.47
C ALA A 1006 16.00 57.03 -10.61
N GLY A 1007 15.18 56.09 -10.11
CA GLY A 1007 14.00 56.45 -9.32
C GLY A 1007 13.13 55.27 -8.89
N LEU A 1008 11.94 55.58 -8.38
CA LEU A 1008 10.84 54.64 -8.19
C LEU A 1008 9.93 54.65 -9.42
N MET A 1009 9.48 53.47 -9.84
CA MET A 1009 8.61 53.29 -10.99
C MET A 1009 7.48 52.31 -10.68
N MET A 1010 6.32 52.56 -11.28
CA MET A 1010 5.28 51.56 -11.50
C MET A 1010 5.02 51.40 -12.99
N CYS A 1011 4.92 50.17 -13.46
CA CYS A 1011 4.77 49.89 -14.89
C CYS A 1011 4.01 48.58 -15.17
N ILE A 1012 3.47 48.51 -16.38
CA ILE A 1012 3.11 47.25 -17.05
C ILE A 1012 4.26 46.93 -18.02
N CYS A 1013 5.41 46.50 -17.49
CA CYS A 1013 6.61 46.33 -18.30
C CYS A 1013 7.27 44.95 -18.11
N ASP A 1014 7.12 44.09 -19.11
CA ASP A 1014 7.80 42.80 -19.22
C ASP A 1014 8.84 42.85 -20.33
N GLY A 1015 10.11 42.64 -19.96
CA GLY A 1015 11.21 42.43 -20.89
C GLY A 1015 11.21 43.36 -22.11
N SER A 1016 11.20 42.78 -23.30
CA SER A 1016 11.14 43.53 -24.56
C SER A 1016 9.72 43.60 -25.12
N ALA A 1017 9.19 44.81 -25.32
CA ALA A 1017 7.84 45.03 -25.84
C ALA A 1017 7.81 46.02 -27.01
N ALA A 1018 6.88 45.81 -27.96
CA ALA A 1018 6.71 46.66 -29.14
C ALA A 1018 6.11 48.04 -28.80
N THR A 1019 5.40 48.15 -27.68
CA THR A 1019 4.84 49.39 -27.13
C THR A 1019 5.42 49.65 -25.73
N VAL A 1020 5.30 50.87 -25.22
CA VAL A 1020 5.85 51.23 -23.90
C VAL A 1020 4.92 50.86 -22.73
N GLY A 1021 3.61 50.75 -23.00
CA GLY A 1021 2.62 50.51 -21.96
C GLY A 1021 2.44 51.71 -21.02
N THR A 1022 1.50 51.58 -20.10
CA THR A 1022 1.20 52.59 -19.09
C THR A 1022 2.22 52.50 -17.94
N MET A 1023 2.80 53.64 -17.55
CA MET A 1023 3.76 53.71 -16.45
C MET A 1023 3.85 55.11 -15.85
N ALA A 1024 4.29 55.18 -14.59
CA ALA A 1024 4.64 56.42 -13.91
C ALA A 1024 5.87 56.22 -13.04
N HIS A 1025 6.64 57.27 -12.84
CA HIS A 1025 7.85 57.21 -12.04
C HIS A 1025 8.19 58.56 -11.40
N ILE A 1026 9.02 58.51 -10.36
CA ILE A 1026 9.64 59.66 -9.68
C ILE A 1026 11.10 59.32 -9.43
N GLY A 1027 12.00 60.27 -9.60
CA GLY A 1027 13.41 59.99 -9.38
C GLY A 1027 14.30 61.21 -9.51
N VAL A 1028 15.58 60.95 -9.70
CA VAL A 1028 16.60 61.96 -9.97
C VAL A 1028 17.06 61.91 -11.40
N ASN A 1029 17.47 63.07 -11.92
CA ASN A 1029 18.24 63.21 -13.14
C ASN A 1029 19.39 64.19 -12.93
N ASP A 1030 20.52 63.97 -13.60
CA ASP A 1030 21.61 64.94 -13.67
C ASP A 1030 21.31 66.00 -14.74
N ILE A 1031 21.22 67.28 -14.34
CA ILE A 1031 20.82 68.37 -15.25
C ILE A 1031 21.99 69.08 -15.94
N ASN A 1032 23.23 68.83 -15.55
CA ASN A 1032 24.37 69.45 -16.22
C ASN A 1032 24.69 68.72 -17.52
N GLY A 1033 24.74 69.49 -18.62
CA GLY A 1033 24.76 68.98 -19.99
C GLY A 1033 25.95 68.10 -20.38
N SER A 1034 26.06 67.83 -21.69
CA SER A 1034 27.00 66.90 -22.38
C SER A 1034 28.51 67.13 -22.20
N ALA A 1035 28.95 67.81 -21.13
CA ALA A 1035 30.33 68.18 -20.87
C ALA A 1035 30.95 67.46 -19.66
N LYS A 1036 30.19 66.63 -18.92
CA LYS A 1036 30.72 65.83 -17.80
C LYS A 1036 31.10 64.40 -18.24
N THR A 1037 32.21 63.92 -17.71
CA THR A 1037 32.76 62.57 -17.87
C THR A 1037 32.83 61.87 -16.52
N LEU A 1038 33.18 60.58 -16.48
CA LEU A 1038 33.42 59.83 -15.23
C LEU A 1038 34.49 60.46 -14.30
N ALA A 1039 35.25 61.46 -14.76
CA ALA A 1039 36.28 62.15 -13.99
C ALA A 1039 35.79 63.46 -13.30
N ASP A 1040 34.54 63.89 -13.52
CA ASP A 1040 34.01 65.12 -12.93
C ASP A 1040 33.50 64.91 -11.49
N ALA A 1041 33.93 65.76 -10.55
CA ALA A 1041 33.70 65.57 -9.12
C ALA A 1041 32.38 66.15 -8.58
N SER A 1042 31.63 66.93 -9.37
CA SER A 1042 30.31 67.45 -8.97
C SER A 1042 29.23 66.86 -9.87
N VAL A 1043 28.18 66.31 -9.29
CA VAL A 1043 26.94 65.89 -9.97
C VAL A 1043 25.81 66.79 -9.48
N ASP A 1044 24.98 67.30 -10.39
CA ASP A 1044 23.86 68.18 -10.02
C ASP A 1044 22.55 67.43 -10.29
N TYR A 1045 22.10 66.67 -9.29
CA TYR A 1045 20.84 65.96 -9.37
C TYR A 1045 19.67 66.89 -9.13
N VAL A 1046 18.62 66.74 -9.94
CA VAL A 1046 17.30 67.30 -9.65
C VAL A 1046 16.25 66.21 -9.56
N ALA A 1047 15.30 66.40 -8.65
CA ALA A 1047 14.09 65.59 -8.63
C ALA A 1047 13.31 65.85 -9.92
N SER A 1048 12.82 64.76 -10.53
CA SER A 1048 12.06 64.78 -11.76
C SER A 1048 11.06 63.61 -11.77
N TYR A 1049 9.89 63.81 -12.37
CA TYR A 1049 8.91 62.74 -12.58
C TYR A 1049 8.39 62.70 -14.01
N GLY A 1050 7.80 61.57 -14.39
CA GLY A 1050 7.20 61.40 -15.70
C GLY A 1050 6.25 60.20 -15.78
N HIS A 1051 5.54 60.11 -16.90
CA HIS A 1051 4.56 59.07 -17.16
C HIS A 1051 4.36 58.80 -18.66
N PHE A 1052 3.77 57.64 -18.95
CA PHE A 1052 3.02 57.35 -20.16
C PHE A 1052 1.58 57.03 -19.76
N THR A 1053 0.61 57.84 -20.19
CA THR A 1053 -0.81 57.71 -19.80
C THR A 1053 -1.61 56.71 -20.63
N SER A 1054 -1.05 56.22 -21.75
CA SER A 1054 -1.71 55.24 -22.62
C SER A 1054 -0.71 54.30 -23.29
N THR A 1055 -1.23 53.19 -23.80
CA THR A 1055 -0.49 52.13 -24.51
C THR A 1055 -0.20 52.46 -25.99
N ALA A 1056 -0.61 53.64 -26.48
CA ALA A 1056 -0.48 54.02 -27.88
C ALA A 1056 0.98 54.32 -28.27
N ALA A 1057 1.33 54.04 -29.53
CA ALA A 1057 2.69 54.21 -30.05
C ALA A 1057 3.15 55.68 -30.17
N ASP A 1058 2.23 56.64 -30.04
CA ASP A 1058 2.46 58.09 -30.09
C ASP A 1058 2.42 58.76 -28.70
N ALA A 1059 2.38 57.97 -27.63
CA ALA A 1059 2.30 58.48 -26.26
C ALA A 1059 3.43 59.50 -25.99
N SER A 1060 3.06 60.75 -25.77
CA SER A 1060 4.00 61.84 -25.50
C SER A 1060 4.41 61.82 -24.03
N TRP A 1061 5.71 61.72 -23.78
CA TRP A 1061 6.27 61.74 -22.44
C TRP A 1061 6.03 63.09 -21.74
N GLY A 1062 5.26 63.08 -20.65
CA GLY A 1062 5.11 64.23 -19.75
C GLY A 1062 6.29 64.29 -18.79
N LYS A 1063 7.14 65.33 -18.89
CA LYS A 1063 8.29 65.52 -17.99
C LYS A 1063 8.26 66.84 -17.25
N THR A 1064 8.51 66.77 -15.95
CA THR A 1064 8.72 67.95 -15.09
C THR A 1064 9.89 67.69 -14.15
N GLY A 1065 10.83 68.64 -14.05
CA GLY A 1065 12.00 68.55 -13.18
C GLY A 1065 12.74 69.89 -13.08
N SER A 1066 12.98 70.37 -11.86
CA SER A 1066 13.72 71.64 -11.63
C SER A 1066 14.29 71.84 -10.21
N THR A 1067 14.05 70.92 -9.26
CA THR A 1067 14.47 71.09 -7.87
C THR A 1067 15.74 70.31 -7.58
N ALA A 1068 16.82 70.99 -7.16
CA ALA A 1068 18.07 70.35 -6.76
C ALA A 1068 17.85 69.42 -5.55
N VAL A 1069 18.41 68.21 -5.62
CA VAL A 1069 18.36 67.20 -4.57
C VAL A 1069 19.71 66.50 -4.45
N VAL A 1070 20.00 65.93 -3.28
CA VAL A 1070 21.26 65.24 -3.00
C VAL A 1070 20.93 63.85 -2.46
N PRO A 1071 21.36 62.76 -3.12
CA PRO A 1071 21.28 61.41 -2.56
C PRO A 1071 21.96 61.36 -1.19
N GLY A 1072 21.30 60.71 -0.23
CA GLY A 1072 21.72 60.67 1.16
C GLY A 1072 20.55 60.33 2.07
N ASP A 1073 20.76 60.42 3.38
CA ASP A 1073 19.76 60.05 4.39
C ASP A 1073 18.48 60.91 4.32
N ASP A 1074 18.54 62.08 3.68
CA ASP A 1074 17.41 63.02 3.61
C ASP A 1074 16.52 62.86 2.37
N LEU A 1075 17.00 62.22 1.29
CA LEU A 1075 16.28 62.16 0.01
C LEU A 1075 15.39 60.93 -0.09
N TYR A 1076 14.09 61.15 0.02
CA TYR A 1076 13.09 60.10 -0.13
C TYR A 1076 12.20 60.34 -1.34
N PHE A 1077 11.84 59.25 -2.00
CA PHE A 1077 10.81 59.24 -3.03
C PHE A 1077 9.60 58.45 -2.57
N LYS A 1078 8.43 58.89 -3.02
CA LYS A 1078 7.17 58.20 -2.80
C LYS A 1078 6.36 58.18 -4.09
N LEU A 1079 5.81 57.01 -4.42
CA LEU A 1079 4.90 56.79 -5.53
C LEU A 1079 3.66 56.09 -4.99
N LYS A 1080 2.50 56.71 -5.17
CA LYS A 1080 1.21 56.18 -4.74
C LYS A 1080 0.32 55.92 -5.96
N ARG A 1081 -0.35 54.77 -5.95
CA ARG A 1081 -1.48 54.43 -6.82
C ARG A 1081 -2.79 54.52 -6.04
N ASP A 1082 -3.82 55.09 -6.67
CA ASP A 1082 -5.19 55.17 -6.14
C ASP A 1082 -6.17 54.92 -7.29
N GLY A 1083 -6.66 53.69 -7.41
CA GLY A 1083 -7.35 53.17 -8.58
C GLY A 1083 -6.51 53.30 -9.86
N ASN A 1084 -6.95 54.21 -10.74
CA ASN A 1084 -6.27 54.55 -11.99
C ASN A 1084 -5.41 55.81 -11.88
N ASP A 1085 -5.42 56.50 -10.74
CA ASP A 1085 -4.62 57.69 -10.52
C ASP A 1085 -3.25 57.32 -9.93
N TYR A 1086 -2.26 58.14 -10.25
CA TYR A 1086 -0.95 58.08 -9.62
C TYR A 1086 -0.56 59.42 -9.03
N TYR A 1087 0.18 59.36 -7.94
CA TYR A 1087 0.74 60.53 -7.26
C TYR A 1087 2.20 60.27 -6.97
N VAL A 1088 3.04 61.27 -7.21
CA VAL A 1088 4.47 61.21 -6.93
C VAL A 1088 4.88 62.32 -5.98
N TYR A 1089 5.75 61.98 -5.05
CA TYR A 1089 6.24 62.87 -4.02
C TYR A 1089 7.73 62.67 -3.83
N TYR A 1090 8.38 63.71 -3.31
CA TYR A 1090 9.73 63.59 -2.77
C TYR A 1090 9.84 64.37 -1.45
N SER A 1091 10.77 63.94 -0.62
CA SER A 1091 11.16 64.59 0.63
C SER A 1091 12.66 64.83 0.60
N THR A 1092 13.09 65.94 1.19
CA THR A 1092 14.50 66.31 1.41
C THR A 1092 14.77 66.54 2.90
N ASP A 1093 13.96 65.95 3.77
CA ASP A 1093 14.00 66.11 5.23
C ASP A 1093 13.89 64.76 5.96
N GLY A 1094 14.40 63.69 5.33
CA GLY A 1094 14.46 62.35 5.92
C GLY A 1094 13.12 61.62 5.89
N GLY A 1095 12.25 61.94 4.93
CA GLY A 1095 10.94 61.32 4.79
C GLY A 1095 9.89 61.84 5.78
N VAL A 1096 10.10 63.00 6.40
CA VAL A 1096 9.15 63.61 7.34
C VAL A 1096 8.02 64.33 6.60
N ASN A 1097 8.33 65.14 5.59
CA ASN A 1097 7.35 65.85 4.78
C ASN A 1097 7.47 65.51 3.29
N TYR A 1098 6.43 64.90 2.73
CA TYR A 1098 6.36 64.57 1.31
C TYR A 1098 5.66 65.68 0.51
N ASN A 1099 6.41 66.35 -0.35
CA ASN A 1099 5.85 67.35 -1.25
C ASN A 1099 5.30 66.64 -2.49
N GLN A 1100 4.00 66.81 -2.76
CA GLN A 1100 3.39 66.29 -3.99
C GLN A 1100 4.02 67.00 -5.18
N TYR A 1101 4.68 66.23 -6.02
CA TYR A 1101 5.44 66.74 -7.15
C TYR A 1101 4.70 66.59 -8.47
N GLY A 1102 3.84 65.57 -8.57
CA GLY A 1102 3.06 65.29 -9.76
C GLY A 1102 1.89 64.36 -9.48
N ALA A 1103 0.88 64.43 -10.35
CA ALA A 1103 -0.20 63.47 -10.38
C ALA A 1103 -0.81 63.41 -11.78
N SER A 1104 -1.30 62.24 -12.18
CA SER A 1104 -2.11 62.08 -13.38
C SER A 1104 -2.98 60.83 -13.30
N ASN A 1105 -3.92 60.73 -14.23
CA ASN A 1105 -4.70 59.53 -14.45
C ASN A 1105 -4.05 58.65 -15.52
N LEU A 1106 -3.93 57.36 -15.25
CA LEU A 1106 -3.39 56.35 -16.14
C LEU A 1106 -4.54 55.49 -16.65
N SER A 1107 -4.83 55.56 -17.95
CA SER A 1107 -5.88 54.75 -18.57
C SER A 1107 -5.45 53.28 -18.66
N ASP A 1108 -6.40 52.36 -18.46
CA ASP A 1108 -6.22 50.92 -18.65
C ASP A 1108 -5.15 50.25 -17.74
N LEU A 1109 -5.07 50.65 -16.46
CA LEU A 1109 -4.22 49.98 -15.47
C LEU A 1109 -4.82 48.63 -15.02
N PRO A 1110 -4.09 47.50 -15.14
CA PRO A 1110 -4.51 46.21 -14.58
C PRO A 1110 -4.44 46.20 -13.05
N ALA A 1111 -5.08 45.22 -12.42
CA ALA A 1111 -5.05 45.07 -10.96
C ALA A 1111 -3.60 44.95 -10.45
N SER A 1112 -2.76 44.18 -11.13
CA SER A 1112 -1.37 43.93 -10.76
C SER A 1112 -0.40 44.70 -11.66
N VAL A 1113 0.58 45.38 -11.06
CA VAL A 1113 1.64 46.13 -11.75
C VAL A 1113 2.99 45.87 -11.10
N LYS A 1114 4.09 46.05 -11.83
CA LYS A 1114 5.42 46.03 -11.23
C LYS A 1114 5.70 47.36 -10.54
N VAL A 1115 6.23 47.30 -9.33
CA VAL A 1115 6.58 48.47 -8.52
C VAL A 1115 7.99 48.28 -7.96
N GLY A 1116 8.85 49.29 -8.08
CA GLY A 1116 10.18 49.21 -7.51
C GLY A 1116 11.14 50.29 -8.01
N MET A 1117 12.42 49.98 -7.95
CA MET A 1117 13.52 50.90 -8.25
C MET A 1117 14.03 50.67 -9.67
N PHE A 1118 14.18 51.73 -10.45
CA PHE A 1118 14.70 51.65 -11.81
C PHE A 1118 15.95 52.52 -11.99
N ALA A 1119 16.76 52.17 -12.99
CA ALA A 1119 17.87 52.99 -13.44
C ALA A 1119 18.14 52.88 -14.96
N ALA A 1120 18.52 54.01 -15.57
CA ALA A 1120 18.88 54.15 -16.98
C ALA A 1120 19.99 55.22 -17.16
N PRO A 1121 21.23 54.93 -16.72
CA PRO A 1121 22.32 55.91 -16.66
C PRO A 1121 22.84 56.41 -18.03
N ASN A 1122 22.32 55.89 -19.16
CA ASN A 1122 22.50 56.42 -20.51
C ASN A 1122 23.97 56.67 -20.91
N GLY A 1123 24.61 55.62 -21.44
CA GLY A 1123 26.02 55.61 -21.87
C GLY A 1123 26.53 54.16 -22.00
N SER A 1124 27.44 53.87 -22.92
CA SER A 1124 27.95 52.49 -23.14
C SER A 1124 29.11 52.12 -22.21
N SER A 1125 29.73 53.10 -21.54
CA SER A 1125 30.93 52.92 -20.71
C SER A 1125 30.73 52.97 -19.20
N ASN A 1126 29.56 53.40 -18.70
CA ASN A 1126 29.33 53.63 -17.26
C ASN A 1126 28.31 52.66 -16.64
N GLU A 1127 28.58 52.26 -15.38
CA GLU A 1127 27.77 51.32 -14.60
C GLU A 1127 27.72 51.75 -13.12
N PRO A 1128 26.89 52.75 -12.76
CA PRO A 1128 26.76 53.21 -11.38
C PRO A 1128 26.16 52.15 -10.46
N THR A 1129 26.63 52.13 -9.22
CA THR A 1129 26.04 51.44 -8.08
C THR A 1129 25.10 52.38 -7.34
N ILE A 1130 23.86 51.95 -7.16
CA ILE A 1130 22.77 52.73 -6.56
C ILE A 1130 22.28 52.00 -5.31
N VAL A 1131 22.26 52.70 -4.19
CA VAL A 1131 21.83 52.17 -2.89
C VAL A 1131 20.50 52.80 -2.50
N TRP A 1132 19.52 51.93 -2.28
CA TRP A 1132 18.19 52.26 -1.80
C TRP A 1132 18.01 51.71 -0.39
N LYS A 1133 17.53 52.55 0.53
CA LYS A 1133 17.25 52.17 1.92
C LYS A 1133 15.81 52.51 2.29
N ASP A 1134 15.40 52.05 3.46
CA ASP A 1134 14.08 52.33 4.06
C ASP A 1134 12.92 52.08 3.09
N ILE A 1135 13.06 51.03 2.26
CA ILE A 1135 12.07 50.67 1.25
C ILE A 1135 10.84 50.11 1.97
N LYS A 1136 9.68 50.69 1.67
CA LYS A 1136 8.39 50.29 2.24
C LYS A 1136 7.32 50.33 1.15
N ILE A 1137 6.57 49.25 1.01
CA ILE A 1137 5.35 49.19 0.22
C ILE A 1137 4.20 48.97 1.20
N SER A 1138 3.22 49.87 1.19
CA SER A 1138 1.95 49.68 1.89
C SER A 1138 0.83 49.57 0.88
N GLN A 1139 0.04 48.50 0.96
CA GLN A 1139 -1.18 48.31 0.17
C GLN A 1139 -2.40 48.78 0.94
#